data_AF-A0A1X7RV85-F1
#
_entry.id   AF-A0A1X7RV85-F1
#
_cell.length_a   1.000
_cell.length_b   1.000
_cell.length_c   1.000
_cell.angle_alpha   90.00
_cell.angle_beta   90.00
_cell.angle_gamma   90.00
#
_symmetry.space_group_name_H-M   'P 1'
#
loop_
_entity.id
_entity.type
_entity.pdbx_description
1 polymer ?
#
loop_
_entity_poly.entity_id
_entity_poly.type
_entity_poly.pdbx_seq_one_letter_code
_entity_poly.pdbx_strand_id
1 'polypeptide(L)'
;MGGIHDDQPDAESKPLHVLIAGAGIGGITAAIALRQQGHHAEMFEQSKLSQETGAAIHLATNCNGLLRRLGFMAEDIGGVECTNVVEYLPHNGQVKYQVPVKKLGASLWAHPWHLVHRAHLHTALKEMAVSPDGKGPPAKLHLASRVQRIDAANATIVLTDGTEFQGDLVIGADGVHSKSRASISGGDLKAFDSGKSAFRFMVPTQKLESDLKTAPLVKRGALSMWIADDRRVIMYPCMNNTMMNFVLIHPSVESQADVGDEGWQETGSKDRMLAIYQSFHESVRAVIEKAEEDIKVWKLLDMDKMPTFVHERLALLGDAAHPFLPHQGQGGGQAIEDAIALATLLPLGTLRQDIPERLRLYNECRYERSHKIQDFTRTAGKDAAELAAEGKKLDMMEYQKYNFGHDAYDFARGKLQVLLNSKDSTVRFRGPLGFGVSPGPRRPLGMSNLPPLVQTDPETFQTLSVHFKSSRTYLENLLPPNFAFTSPGTLATASLSCTTLNGMAWLAGGGYSPCGLYIHGIYFTQHDGSKVYGSYLAVLFENSADPIITGRDELGMPKLYCEIDAGVVGDNASVSLAWRGTRFCQFNISGLATPQPASSPPEPIQQTPPPPPSEQGQFWHRYIPAVGEPGKSDADYIVFSPHPASTAGGDAVSTTTRASKNASLAFDKGSWQTLPTLHHAATSLSEMPIYGIEEARFVKGVGVDDFSGARRIE
;
A
#
# COMPACT_ATOMS: atom_id res chain seq x y z
N MET A 1 -18.62 18.15 -6.97
CA MET A 1 -18.76 18.45 -5.53
C MET A 1 -18.32 17.22 -4.77
N GLY A 2 -17.48 17.38 -3.76
CA GLY A 2 -16.81 16.30 -3.03
C GLY A 2 -15.29 16.36 -3.23
N GLY A 3 -14.68 17.47 -2.80
CA GLY A 3 -13.23 17.62 -2.78
C GLY A 3 -12.61 16.66 -1.78
N ILE A 4 -11.56 15.97 -2.22
CA ILE A 4 -10.65 15.25 -1.35
C ILE A 4 -9.95 16.31 -0.50
N HIS A 5 -10.04 16.15 0.82
CA HIS A 5 -9.46 17.04 1.80
C HIS A 5 -8.01 17.41 1.45
N ASP A 6 -7.75 18.71 1.33
CA ASP A 6 -6.41 19.29 1.48
C ASP A 6 -5.90 18.89 2.87
N ASP A 7 -4.91 17.99 2.91
CA ASP A 7 -4.06 17.86 4.09
C ASP A 7 -3.34 19.19 4.28
N GLN A 8 -3.69 19.92 5.35
CA GLN A 8 -2.86 21.03 5.80
C GLN A 8 -1.46 20.47 6.14
N PRO A 9 -0.37 21.14 5.72
CA PRO A 9 0.97 20.69 6.08
C PRO A 9 1.15 20.83 7.60
N ASP A 10 1.33 19.71 8.29
CA ASP A 10 1.86 19.70 9.65
C ASP A 10 3.12 20.57 9.70
N ALA A 11 3.18 21.47 10.69
CA ALA A 11 4.20 22.51 10.86
C ALA A 11 5.65 21.99 11.08
N GLU A 12 5.92 20.70 10.88
CA GLU A 12 7.24 20.05 11.05
C GLU A 12 7.70 19.17 9.87
N SER A 13 6.95 19.09 8.76
CA SER A 13 7.35 18.25 7.61
C SER A 13 8.45 18.92 6.75
N LYS A 14 9.71 18.48 6.91
CA LYS A 14 10.86 19.06 6.19
C LYS A 14 10.98 18.53 4.74
N PRO A 15 11.16 19.39 3.73
CA PRO A 15 11.42 18.96 2.36
C PRO A 15 12.84 18.40 2.21
N LEU A 16 12.99 17.36 1.39
CA LEU A 16 14.29 16.84 0.97
C LEU A 16 14.91 17.74 -0.10
N HIS A 17 16.24 17.83 -0.10
CA HIS A 17 17.02 18.42 -1.20
C HIS A 17 17.56 17.31 -2.12
N VAL A 18 17.05 17.24 -3.35
CA VAL A 18 17.33 16.17 -4.30
C VAL A 18 18.13 16.70 -5.48
N LEU A 19 19.28 16.08 -5.74
CA LEU A 19 20.14 16.39 -6.87
C LEU A 19 19.91 15.38 -7.99
N ILE A 20 19.76 15.84 -9.24
CA ILE A 20 19.42 15.00 -10.39
C ILE A 20 20.49 15.19 -11.48
N ALA A 21 21.26 14.15 -11.76
CA ALA A 21 22.24 14.14 -12.84
C ALA A 21 21.54 13.80 -14.16
N GLY A 22 21.39 14.77 -15.06
CA GLY A 22 20.74 14.63 -16.37
C GLY A 22 19.32 15.20 -16.42
N ALA A 23 19.05 16.06 -17.41
CA ALA A 23 17.73 16.64 -17.65
C ALA A 23 17.04 15.98 -18.85
N GLY A 24 17.11 14.65 -18.96
CA GLY A 24 16.29 13.88 -19.91
C GLY A 24 14.82 13.78 -19.46
N ILE A 25 13.99 13.06 -20.24
CA ILE A 25 12.56 12.85 -19.91
C ILE A 25 12.38 12.31 -18.49
N GLY A 26 13.14 11.29 -18.10
CA GLY A 26 13.10 10.71 -16.75
C GLY A 26 13.50 11.70 -15.65
N GLY A 27 14.65 12.37 -15.80
CA GLY A 27 15.15 13.34 -14.81
C GLY A 27 14.20 14.53 -14.60
N ILE A 28 13.67 15.09 -15.69
CA ILE A 28 12.68 16.17 -15.62
C ILE A 28 11.38 15.69 -14.98
N THR A 29 10.91 14.48 -15.34
CA THR A 29 9.71 13.90 -14.73
C THR A 29 9.90 13.70 -13.22
N ALA A 30 11.08 13.24 -12.79
CA ALA A 30 11.42 13.10 -11.38
C ALA A 30 11.40 14.46 -10.67
N ALA A 31 11.98 15.50 -11.28
CA ALA A 31 11.94 16.86 -10.75
C ALA A 31 10.51 17.37 -10.58
N ILE A 32 9.62 17.15 -11.56
CA ILE A 32 8.19 17.52 -11.48
C ILE A 32 7.51 16.76 -10.33
N ALA A 33 7.67 15.44 -10.27
CA ALA A 33 7.01 14.62 -9.26
C ALA A 33 7.45 14.99 -7.83
N LEU A 34 8.76 15.17 -7.62
CA LEU A 34 9.33 15.56 -6.33
C LEU A 34 8.90 16.97 -5.91
N ARG A 35 8.87 17.95 -6.83
CA ARG A 35 8.36 19.29 -6.48
C ARG A 35 6.89 19.27 -6.11
N GLN A 36 6.06 18.47 -6.79
CA GLN A 36 4.63 18.38 -6.45
C GLN A 36 4.38 17.77 -5.07
N GLN A 37 5.35 17.01 -4.54
CA GLN A 37 5.37 16.52 -3.16
C GLN A 37 5.98 17.53 -2.17
N GLY A 38 6.43 18.70 -2.63
CA GLY A 38 7.00 19.75 -1.80
C GLY A 38 8.52 19.71 -1.65
N HIS A 39 9.23 18.80 -2.32
CA HIS A 39 10.70 18.70 -2.24
C HIS A 39 11.42 19.71 -3.13
N HIS A 40 12.69 19.98 -2.81
CA HIS A 40 13.56 20.84 -3.61
C HIS A 40 14.39 19.99 -4.59
N ALA A 41 14.17 20.16 -5.89
CA ALA A 41 14.90 19.43 -6.93
C ALA A 41 15.88 20.34 -7.70
N GLU A 42 17.11 19.89 -7.90
CA GLU A 42 18.12 20.55 -8.74
C GLU A 42 18.64 19.59 -9.81
N MET A 43 18.50 19.96 -11.08
CA MET A 43 18.93 19.17 -12.24
C MET A 43 20.23 19.72 -12.82
N PHE A 44 21.16 18.83 -13.17
CA PHE A 44 22.45 19.15 -13.77
C PHE A 44 22.55 18.53 -15.17
N GLU A 45 22.59 19.38 -16.20
CA GLU A 45 22.58 18.98 -17.60
C GLU A 45 23.85 19.46 -18.32
N GLN A 46 24.55 18.53 -18.98
CA GLN A 46 25.81 18.82 -19.66
C GLN A 46 25.66 19.73 -20.90
N SER A 47 24.50 19.71 -21.56
CA SER A 47 24.24 20.50 -22.76
C SER A 47 23.68 21.88 -22.43
N LYS A 48 23.66 22.76 -23.43
CA LYS A 48 22.96 24.05 -23.36
C LYS A 48 21.48 23.94 -23.72
N LEU A 49 21.00 22.74 -24.09
CA LEU A 49 19.65 22.49 -24.62
C LEU A 49 19.24 23.44 -25.77
N SER A 50 20.20 23.92 -26.56
CA SER A 50 19.99 24.95 -27.59
C SER A 50 19.39 24.42 -28.89
N GLN A 51 19.49 23.12 -29.16
CA GLN A 51 18.88 22.44 -30.31
C GLN A 51 18.51 21.00 -29.92
N GLU A 52 17.31 20.78 -29.39
CA GLU A 52 16.79 19.42 -29.27
C GLU A 52 16.28 18.94 -30.64
N THR A 53 17.14 18.25 -31.38
CA THR A 53 16.70 17.44 -32.52
C THR A 53 16.29 16.07 -32.01
N GLY A 54 15.01 15.72 -32.12
CA GLY A 54 14.49 14.49 -31.55
C GLY A 54 13.46 13.82 -32.44
N ALA A 55 13.70 12.55 -32.77
CA ALA A 55 12.69 11.68 -33.37
C ALA A 55 11.47 11.54 -32.43
N ALA A 56 10.32 11.14 -32.96
CA ALA A 56 9.11 11.00 -32.15
C ALA A 56 9.19 9.86 -31.12
N ILE A 57 8.33 9.88 -30.11
CA ILE A 57 8.25 8.90 -29.01
C ILE A 57 6.80 8.49 -28.74
N HIS A 58 6.63 7.34 -28.11
CA HIS A 58 5.33 6.82 -27.69
C HIS A 58 5.07 7.17 -26.23
N LEU A 59 3.89 7.71 -25.96
CA LEU A 59 3.31 7.76 -24.62
C LEU A 59 2.19 6.71 -24.55
N ALA A 60 2.58 5.46 -24.32
CA ALA A 60 1.64 4.37 -24.10
C ALA A 60 0.87 4.56 -22.76
N THR A 61 -0.19 3.78 -22.57
CA THR A 61 -1.19 4.01 -21.51
C THR A 61 -0.61 4.03 -20.09
N ASN A 62 0.37 3.17 -19.82
CA ASN A 62 1.10 3.08 -18.55
C ASN A 62 1.79 4.40 -18.18
N CYS A 63 2.51 5.03 -19.12
CA CYS A 63 3.22 6.28 -18.84
C CYS A 63 2.37 7.54 -19.07
N ASN A 64 1.41 7.49 -20.00
CA ASN A 64 0.52 8.62 -20.25
C ASN A 64 -0.41 8.89 -19.06
N GLY A 65 -0.88 7.84 -18.37
CA GLY A 65 -1.64 7.99 -17.13
C GLY A 65 -0.87 8.71 -16.04
N LEU A 66 0.41 8.37 -15.88
CA LEU A 66 1.28 9.00 -14.90
C LEU A 66 1.56 10.48 -15.22
N LEU A 67 1.80 10.82 -16.49
CA LEU A 67 1.96 12.22 -16.89
C LEU A 67 0.67 13.03 -16.66
N ARG A 68 -0.50 12.44 -16.97
CA ARG A 68 -1.79 13.08 -16.67
C ARG A 68 -2.01 13.31 -15.18
N ARG A 69 -1.55 12.38 -14.33
CA ARG A 69 -1.57 12.54 -12.87
C ARG A 69 -0.72 13.73 -12.42
N LEU A 70 0.37 14.04 -13.11
CA LEU A 70 1.16 15.27 -12.89
C LEU A 70 0.50 16.53 -13.47
N GLY A 71 -0.63 16.42 -14.17
CA GLY A 71 -1.28 17.54 -14.87
C GLY A 71 -0.75 17.80 -16.28
N PHE A 72 0.05 16.89 -16.85
CA PHE A 72 0.55 17.00 -18.21
C PHE A 72 -0.37 16.28 -19.21
N MET A 73 -0.85 17.00 -20.23
CA MET A 73 -1.67 16.45 -21.31
C MET A 73 -0.87 16.44 -22.62
N ALA A 74 -0.73 15.26 -23.23
CA ALA A 74 0.05 15.13 -24.46
C ALA A 74 -0.58 15.87 -25.65
N GLU A 75 -1.90 16.05 -25.62
CA GLU A 75 -2.68 16.75 -26.64
C GLU A 75 -2.27 18.22 -26.77
N ASP A 76 -1.95 18.87 -25.66
CA ASP A 76 -1.62 20.31 -25.61
C ASP A 76 -0.35 20.65 -26.39
N ILE A 77 0.52 19.65 -26.60
CA ILE A 77 1.77 19.79 -27.35
C ILE A 77 1.73 19.15 -28.74
N GLY A 78 0.52 18.86 -29.22
CA GLY A 78 0.26 18.25 -30.52
C GLY A 78 0.50 16.73 -30.56
N GLY A 79 0.36 16.06 -29.43
CA GLY A 79 0.31 14.59 -29.38
C GLY A 79 -0.88 14.05 -30.18
N VAL A 80 -0.65 12.96 -30.92
CA VAL A 80 -1.67 12.33 -31.75
C VAL A 80 -2.11 11.02 -31.10
N GLU A 81 -3.40 10.87 -30.81
CA GLU A 81 -3.95 9.62 -30.29
C GLU A 81 -3.73 8.47 -31.30
N CYS A 82 -3.16 7.36 -30.83
CA CYS A 82 -2.93 6.15 -31.62
C CYS A 82 -4.26 5.41 -31.83
N THR A 83 -4.80 5.50 -33.04
CA THR A 83 -6.11 4.91 -33.37
C THR A 83 -5.99 3.45 -33.80
N ASN A 84 -4.93 3.11 -34.51
CA ASN A 84 -4.69 1.79 -35.09
C ASN A 84 -3.20 1.45 -35.06
N VAL A 85 -2.89 0.18 -34.85
CA VAL A 85 -1.60 -0.42 -35.18
C VAL A 85 -1.80 -1.33 -36.38
N VAL A 86 -1.04 -1.12 -37.44
CA VAL A 86 -1.15 -1.88 -38.70
C VAL A 86 0.20 -2.48 -39.04
N GLU A 87 0.23 -3.79 -39.24
CA GLU A 87 1.40 -4.48 -39.81
C GLU A 87 1.13 -4.82 -41.27
N TYR A 88 2.11 -4.52 -42.12
CA TYR A 88 2.09 -4.77 -43.55
C TYR A 88 3.17 -5.79 -43.92
N LEU A 89 2.88 -6.60 -44.93
CA LEU A 89 3.86 -7.45 -45.58
C LEU A 89 4.87 -6.57 -46.36
N PRO A 90 6.19 -6.74 -46.16
CA PRO A 90 7.21 -5.86 -46.73
C PRO A 90 7.17 -5.73 -48.25
N HIS A 91 7.04 -6.86 -48.96
CA HIS A 91 7.26 -6.94 -50.40
C HIS A 91 6.06 -6.48 -51.23
N ASN A 92 4.83 -6.77 -50.78
CA ASN A 92 3.60 -6.52 -51.53
C ASN A 92 2.68 -5.47 -50.89
N GLY A 93 3.03 -4.93 -49.72
CA GLY A 93 2.27 -3.88 -49.05
C GLY A 93 0.87 -4.29 -48.57
N GLN A 94 0.54 -5.59 -48.56
CA GLN A 94 -0.75 -6.07 -48.04
C GLN A 94 -0.77 -6.02 -46.51
N VAL A 95 -1.93 -5.75 -45.92
CA VAL A 95 -2.11 -5.78 -44.46
C VAL A 95 -1.99 -7.21 -43.97
N LYS A 96 -1.02 -7.47 -43.08
CA LYS A 96 -0.85 -8.75 -42.39
C LYS A 96 -1.80 -8.86 -41.19
N TYR A 97 -1.87 -7.81 -40.37
CA TYR A 97 -2.89 -7.67 -39.35
C TYR A 97 -3.10 -6.19 -38.96
N GLN A 98 -4.24 -5.90 -38.35
CA GLN A 98 -4.60 -4.57 -37.86
C GLN A 98 -5.29 -4.66 -36.50
N VAL A 99 -4.88 -3.81 -35.56
CA VAL A 99 -5.45 -3.70 -34.22
C VAL A 99 -6.08 -2.32 -34.04
N PRO A 100 -7.40 -2.22 -33.78
CA PRO A 100 -8.08 -0.96 -33.54
C PRO A 100 -7.85 -0.46 -32.10
N VAL A 101 -6.64 0.05 -31.84
CA VAL A 101 -6.14 0.46 -30.52
C VAL A 101 -7.09 1.39 -29.78
N LYS A 102 -7.65 2.43 -30.43
CA LYS A 102 -8.58 3.36 -29.75
C LYS A 102 -9.86 2.67 -29.27
N LYS A 103 -10.43 1.79 -30.09
CA LYS A 103 -11.67 1.07 -29.76
C LYS A 103 -11.45 0.07 -28.63
N LEU A 104 -10.34 -0.67 -28.66
CA LEU A 104 -9.98 -1.62 -27.60
C LEU A 104 -9.56 -0.89 -26.32
N GLY A 105 -8.78 0.18 -26.46
CA GLY A 105 -8.29 0.98 -25.36
C GLY A 105 -9.40 1.62 -24.55
N ALA A 106 -10.48 2.09 -25.19
CA ALA A 106 -11.62 2.69 -24.49
C ALA A 106 -12.29 1.75 -23.47
N SER A 107 -12.17 0.43 -23.60
CA SER A 107 -12.69 -0.54 -22.63
C SER A 107 -11.61 -1.18 -21.75
N LEU A 108 -10.34 -1.12 -22.14
CA LEU A 108 -9.24 -1.82 -21.47
C LEU A 108 -8.34 -0.90 -20.63
N TRP A 109 -8.17 0.36 -21.04
CA TRP A 109 -7.20 1.27 -20.46
C TRP A 109 -7.85 2.60 -20.06
N ALA A 110 -7.46 3.10 -18.89
CA ALA A 110 -7.96 4.37 -18.37
C ALA A 110 -7.49 5.59 -19.20
N HIS A 111 -6.39 5.44 -19.94
CA HIS A 111 -5.74 6.54 -20.64
C HIS A 111 -5.39 6.18 -22.10
N PRO A 112 -5.50 7.13 -23.04
CA PRO A 112 -5.16 6.90 -24.45
C PRO A 112 -3.65 6.75 -24.66
N TRP A 113 -3.26 5.98 -25.68
CA TRP A 113 -1.89 5.95 -26.19
C TRP A 113 -1.68 7.13 -27.16
N HIS A 114 -0.68 7.98 -26.88
CA HIS A 114 -0.28 9.09 -27.74
C HIS A 114 1.06 8.88 -28.47
N LEU A 115 1.14 9.44 -29.67
CA LEU A 115 2.32 9.54 -30.52
C LEU A 115 2.79 11.00 -30.50
N VAL A 116 4.01 11.26 -30.03
CA VAL A 116 4.42 12.62 -29.64
C VAL A 116 5.79 12.98 -30.22
N HIS A 117 5.98 14.23 -30.61
CA HIS A 117 7.29 14.73 -30.97
C HIS A 117 8.16 14.89 -29.70
N ARG A 118 9.32 14.22 -29.65
CA ARG A 118 10.11 14.13 -28.41
C ARG A 118 10.60 15.50 -27.92
N ALA A 119 11.01 16.39 -28.82
CA ALA A 119 11.49 17.72 -28.41
C ALA A 119 10.37 18.59 -27.83
N HIS A 120 9.12 18.44 -28.33
CA HIS A 120 7.97 19.14 -27.74
C HIS A 120 7.64 18.61 -26.36
N LEU A 121 7.65 17.27 -26.19
CA LEU A 121 7.47 16.63 -24.89
C LEU A 121 8.52 17.10 -23.89
N HIS A 122 9.79 17.06 -24.27
CA HIS A 122 10.88 17.50 -23.40
C HIS A 122 10.74 18.97 -23.02
N THR A 123 10.52 19.85 -24.00
CA THR A 123 10.39 21.30 -23.77
C THR A 123 9.25 21.61 -22.82
N ALA A 124 8.07 21.03 -23.03
CA ALA A 124 6.91 21.27 -22.18
C ALA A 124 7.09 20.70 -20.76
N LEU A 125 7.71 19.51 -20.62
CA LEU A 125 8.06 18.98 -19.30
C LEU A 125 9.09 19.88 -18.59
N LYS A 126 10.11 20.36 -19.31
CA LYS A 126 11.13 21.25 -18.77
C LYS A 126 10.49 22.56 -18.27
N GLU A 127 9.63 23.17 -19.08
CA GLU A 127 8.86 24.36 -18.70
C GLU A 127 8.03 24.11 -17.46
N MET A 128 7.29 22.99 -17.40
CA MET A 128 6.53 22.58 -16.21
C MET A 128 7.42 22.39 -14.97
N ALA A 129 8.62 21.82 -15.12
CA ALA A 129 9.53 21.57 -14.00
C ALA A 129 10.08 22.86 -13.38
N VAL A 130 10.42 23.86 -14.20
CA VAL A 130 11.06 25.12 -13.75
C VAL A 130 10.07 26.28 -13.57
N SER A 131 8.82 26.10 -13.98
CA SER A 131 7.80 27.14 -13.90
C SER A 131 7.57 27.59 -12.45
N PRO A 132 7.49 28.91 -12.18
CA PRO A 132 7.04 29.44 -10.89
C PRO A 132 5.59 29.03 -10.59
N ASP A 133 4.78 28.86 -11.63
CA ASP A 133 3.41 28.41 -11.56
C ASP A 133 3.38 26.87 -11.53
N GLY A 134 2.77 26.29 -10.50
CA GLY A 134 2.68 24.84 -10.31
C GLY A 134 2.66 24.45 -8.84
N LYS A 135 2.40 23.17 -8.55
CA LYS A 135 2.45 22.65 -7.17
C LYS A 135 3.90 22.53 -6.70
N GLY A 136 4.18 23.11 -5.53
CA GLY A 136 5.48 23.10 -4.86
C GLY A 136 6.58 23.93 -5.54
N PRO A 137 7.77 23.99 -4.93
CA PRO A 137 8.84 24.91 -5.33
C PRO A 137 9.39 24.57 -6.73
N PRO A 138 9.67 25.57 -7.59
CA PRO A 138 10.24 25.32 -8.91
C PRO A 138 11.57 24.57 -8.83
N ALA A 139 11.75 23.58 -9.71
CA ALA A 139 13.03 22.89 -9.81
C ALA A 139 14.09 23.84 -10.40
N LYS A 140 15.33 23.75 -9.90
CA LYS A 140 16.46 24.48 -10.48
C LYS A 140 17.09 23.65 -11.60
N LEU A 141 17.44 24.30 -12.71
CA LEU A 141 18.09 23.66 -13.85
C LEU A 141 19.44 24.32 -14.12
N HIS A 142 20.52 23.58 -13.93
CA HIS A 142 21.89 23.99 -14.22
C HIS A 142 22.32 23.41 -15.57
N LEU A 143 22.45 24.28 -16.57
CA LEU A 143 22.92 23.91 -17.92
C LEU A 143 24.45 23.96 -18.00
N ALA A 144 25.02 23.35 -19.05
CA ALA A 144 26.47 23.23 -19.23
C ALA A 144 27.20 22.66 -18.00
N SER A 145 26.49 21.88 -17.18
CA SER A 145 26.94 21.35 -15.90
C SER A 145 27.17 19.85 -16.04
N ARG A 146 28.35 19.49 -16.55
CA ARG A 146 28.73 18.10 -16.78
C ARG A 146 29.13 17.45 -15.46
N VAL A 147 28.36 16.45 -15.03
CA VAL A 147 28.67 15.61 -13.87
C VAL A 147 29.89 14.74 -14.17
N GLN A 148 30.89 14.78 -13.29
CA GLN A 148 32.11 13.98 -13.36
C GLN A 148 32.01 12.71 -12.50
N ARG A 149 31.62 12.86 -11.23
CA ARG A 149 31.48 11.77 -10.26
C ARG A 149 30.34 12.05 -9.29
N ILE A 150 29.85 10.99 -8.66
CA ILE A 150 28.85 11.03 -7.58
C ILE A 150 29.43 10.33 -6.36
N ASP A 151 29.23 10.95 -5.19
CA ASP A 151 29.39 10.29 -3.89
C ASP A 151 27.99 9.91 -3.38
N ALA A 152 27.67 8.62 -3.46
CA ALA A 152 26.39 8.08 -3.06
C ALA A 152 26.16 8.12 -1.53
N ALA A 153 27.22 8.03 -0.73
CA ALA A 153 27.12 7.99 0.73
C ALA A 153 26.80 9.38 1.29
N ASN A 154 27.41 10.42 0.72
CA ASN A 154 27.21 11.81 1.13
C ASN A 154 26.17 12.57 0.29
N ALA A 155 25.54 11.91 -0.69
CA ALA A 155 24.61 12.49 -1.65
C ALA A 155 25.17 13.76 -2.33
N THR A 156 26.34 13.62 -2.97
CA THR A 156 27.08 14.75 -3.58
C THR A 156 27.32 14.51 -5.08
N ILE A 157 27.07 15.55 -5.88
CA ILE A 157 27.45 15.63 -7.30
C ILE A 157 28.70 16.49 -7.41
N VAL A 158 29.70 16.01 -8.16
CA VAL A 158 30.91 16.78 -8.50
C VAL A 158 30.92 17.02 -10.00
N LEU A 159 30.98 18.29 -10.40
CA LEU A 159 31.06 18.71 -11.79
C LEU A 159 32.49 18.66 -12.33
N THR A 160 32.67 18.70 -13.65
CA THR A 160 34.00 18.65 -14.27
C THR A 160 34.88 19.87 -13.98
N ASP A 161 34.30 20.99 -13.56
CA ASP A 161 35.05 22.18 -13.13
C ASP A 161 35.49 22.10 -11.65
N GLY A 162 35.15 21.02 -10.95
CA GLY A 162 35.45 20.79 -9.55
C GLY A 162 34.39 21.32 -8.58
N THR A 163 33.33 21.97 -9.06
CA THR A 163 32.22 22.43 -8.20
C THR A 163 31.47 21.24 -7.62
N GLU A 164 31.18 21.29 -6.33
CA GLU A 164 30.45 20.24 -5.61
C GLU A 164 29.09 20.75 -5.14
N PHE A 165 28.07 19.90 -5.29
CA PHE A 165 26.71 20.14 -4.80
C PHE A 165 26.33 18.99 -3.88
N GLN A 166 25.89 19.31 -2.66
CA GLN A 166 25.46 18.34 -1.67
C GLN A 166 23.96 18.46 -1.44
N GLY A 167 23.29 17.30 -1.29
CA GLY A 167 21.88 17.21 -0.92
C GLY A 167 21.61 16.07 0.06
N ASP A 168 20.38 15.57 0.01
CA ASP A 168 19.92 14.41 0.79
C ASP A 168 19.91 13.11 -0.03
N LEU A 169 19.64 13.25 -1.33
CA LEU A 169 19.48 12.19 -2.32
C LEU A 169 20.07 12.62 -3.67
N VAL A 170 20.71 11.69 -4.38
CA VAL A 170 21.12 11.86 -5.78
C VAL A 170 20.32 10.91 -6.68
N ILE A 171 19.84 11.41 -7.81
CA ILE A 171 19.18 10.63 -8.86
C ILE A 171 20.06 10.66 -10.11
N GLY A 172 20.54 9.51 -10.54
CA GLY A 172 21.24 9.32 -11.81
C GLY A 172 20.26 9.11 -12.96
N ALA A 173 20.07 10.13 -13.78
CA ALA A 173 19.20 10.15 -14.97
C ALA A 173 19.99 10.56 -16.24
N ASP A 174 21.29 10.22 -16.26
CA ASP A 174 22.32 10.67 -17.21
C ASP A 174 22.48 9.74 -18.44
N GLY A 175 21.48 8.88 -18.67
CA GLY A 175 21.28 8.13 -19.91
C GLY A 175 22.23 6.95 -20.13
N VAL A 176 22.26 6.43 -21.35
CA VAL A 176 22.99 5.19 -21.70
C VAL A 176 24.50 5.28 -21.44
N HIS A 177 25.09 6.47 -21.43
CA HIS A 177 26.50 6.72 -21.13
C HIS A 177 26.74 7.22 -19.68
N SER A 178 25.83 6.86 -18.77
CA SER A 178 25.84 7.25 -17.36
C SER A 178 27.22 7.18 -16.72
N LYS A 179 27.59 8.26 -16.01
CA LYS A 179 28.71 8.27 -15.05
C LYS A 179 28.22 7.91 -13.65
N SER A 180 26.93 8.09 -13.38
CA SER A 180 26.29 7.74 -12.11
C SER A 180 26.40 6.24 -11.81
N ARG A 181 26.27 5.40 -12.84
CA ARG A 181 26.41 3.93 -12.76
C ARG A 181 27.67 3.44 -12.05
N ALA A 182 28.80 4.11 -12.26
CA ALA A 182 30.08 3.72 -11.67
C ALA A 182 30.10 3.84 -10.13
N SER A 183 29.12 4.52 -9.54
CA SER A 183 28.96 4.65 -8.10
C SER A 183 28.20 3.46 -7.46
N ILE A 184 27.75 2.50 -8.27
CA ILE A 184 27.16 1.23 -7.80
C ILE A 184 28.20 0.12 -7.98
N SER A 185 28.42 -0.69 -6.94
CA SER A 185 29.33 -1.84 -7.02
C SER A 185 28.89 -2.82 -8.11
N GLY A 186 29.78 -3.09 -9.07
CA GLY A 186 29.46 -3.90 -10.26
C GLY A 186 28.58 -3.19 -11.30
N GLY A 187 28.34 -1.88 -11.13
CA GLY A 187 27.44 -1.08 -11.94
C GLY A 187 28.07 -0.35 -13.13
N ASP A 188 29.41 -0.32 -13.28
CA ASP A 188 30.10 0.29 -14.43
C ASP A 188 29.98 -0.58 -15.71
N LEU A 189 28.76 -0.97 -16.01
CA LEU A 189 28.40 -1.72 -17.21
C LEU A 189 28.43 -0.78 -18.41
N LYS A 190 29.07 -1.26 -19.48
CA LYS A 190 29.13 -0.56 -20.77
C LYS A 190 28.04 -1.10 -21.67
N ALA A 191 27.33 -0.18 -22.32
CA ALA A 191 26.41 -0.54 -23.37
C ALA A 191 27.19 -1.10 -24.57
N PHE A 192 26.61 -2.10 -25.24
CA PHE A 192 27.17 -2.76 -26.41
C PHE A 192 26.24 -2.63 -27.63
N ASP A 193 26.80 -2.72 -28.83
CA ASP A 193 26.04 -2.71 -30.08
C ASP A 193 25.18 -3.97 -30.18
N SER A 194 23.88 -3.82 -30.41
CA SER A 194 22.97 -4.95 -30.60
C SER A 194 23.08 -5.62 -31.97
N GLY A 195 23.99 -5.13 -32.84
CA GLY A 195 24.14 -5.56 -34.23
C GLY A 195 23.10 -4.95 -35.17
N LYS A 196 22.28 -4.01 -34.69
CA LYS A 196 21.26 -3.30 -35.48
C LYS A 196 21.47 -1.78 -35.39
N SER A 197 21.23 -1.09 -36.49
CA SER A 197 21.20 0.38 -36.58
C SER A 197 19.82 0.84 -37.03
N ALA A 198 19.54 2.12 -36.85
CA ALA A 198 18.30 2.74 -37.28
C ALA A 198 18.52 4.08 -38.00
N PHE A 199 18.04 4.20 -39.23
CA PHE A 199 17.81 5.51 -39.83
C PHE A 199 16.58 6.15 -39.19
N ARG A 200 16.67 7.44 -38.85
CA ARG A 200 15.55 8.21 -38.29
C ARG A 200 15.42 9.55 -39.01
N PHE A 201 14.21 9.83 -39.47
CA PHE A 201 13.88 11.08 -40.14
C PHE A 201 12.38 11.37 -40.00
N MET A 202 11.99 12.59 -40.37
CA MET A 202 10.59 12.99 -40.41
C MET A 202 10.29 13.63 -41.76
N VAL A 203 9.05 13.49 -42.22
CA VAL A 203 8.58 14.10 -43.48
C VAL A 203 7.27 14.85 -43.18
N PRO A 204 7.08 16.07 -43.70
CA PRO A 204 5.79 16.74 -43.66
C PRO A 204 4.70 15.84 -44.26
N THR A 205 3.62 15.62 -43.51
CA THR A 205 2.55 14.69 -43.93
C THR A 205 1.97 15.06 -45.29
N GLN A 206 1.83 16.35 -45.58
CA GLN A 206 1.34 16.85 -46.86
C GLN A 206 2.18 16.41 -48.07
N LYS A 207 3.51 16.27 -47.92
CA LYS A 207 4.39 15.76 -49.00
C LYS A 207 4.10 14.29 -49.32
N LEU A 208 3.63 13.52 -48.33
CA LEU A 208 3.24 12.11 -48.51
C LEU A 208 1.83 12.01 -49.10
N GLU A 209 0.90 12.88 -48.68
CA GLU A 209 -0.48 12.90 -49.20
C GLU A 209 -0.57 13.33 -50.66
N SER A 210 0.38 14.14 -51.13
CA SER A 210 0.39 14.68 -52.50
C SER A 210 0.91 13.69 -53.55
N ASP A 211 1.44 12.54 -53.14
CA ASP A 211 2.01 11.51 -54.02
C ASP A 211 1.14 10.26 -54.04
N LEU A 212 0.73 9.81 -55.24
CA LEU A 212 -0.19 8.69 -55.43
C LEU A 212 0.31 7.37 -54.82
N LYS A 213 1.62 7.16 -54.71
CA LYS A 213 2.22 5.95 -54.13
C LYS A 213 2.23 5.98 -52.61
N THR A 214 2.37 7.16 -52.00
CA THR A 214 2.49 7.28 -50.53
C THR A 214 1.19 7.70 -49.85
N ALA A 215 0.27 8.37 -50.55
CA ALA A 215 -1.01 8.82 -50.00
C ALA A 215 -1.83 7.70 -49.31
N PRO A 216 -1.91 6.46 -49.83
CA PRO A 216 -2.65 5.38 -49.15
C PRO A 216 -2.06 4.95 -47.79
N LEU A 217 -0.78 5.29 -47.52
CA LEU A 217 -0.12 4.99 -46.26
C LEU A 217 -0.46 6.00 -45.17
N VAL A 218 -0.91 7.21 -45.55
CA VAL A 218 -1.21 8.29 -44.60
C VAL A 218 -2.59 8.08 -44.00
N LYS A 219 -2.63 7.49 -42.80
CA LYS A 219 -3.85 7.33 -42.01
C LYS A 219 -3.70 8.09 -40.69
N ARG A 220 -4.70 8.89 -40.34
CA ARG A 220 -4.68 9.72 -39.11
C ARG A 220 -4.55 8.84 -37.86
N GLY A 221 -3.55 9.14 -37.03
CA GLY A 221 -3.25 8.40 -35.81
C GLY A 221 -2.87 6.93 -35.97
N ALA A 222 -2.53 6.47 -37.18
CA ALA A 222 -2.11 5.08 -37.37
C ALA A 222 -0.61 4.91 -37.15
N LEU A 223 -0.23 3.91 -36.36
CA LEU A 223 1.13 3.38 -36.30
C LEU A 223 1.24 2.22 -37.28
N SER A 224 2.07 2.38 -38.30
CA SER A 224 2.26 1.41 -39.38
C SER A 224 3.64 0.78 -39.29
N MET A 225 3.71 -0.54 -39.51
CA MET A 225 4.95 -1.30 -39.49
C MET A 225 5.05 -2.19 -40.73
N TRP A 226 6.25 -2.30 -41.28
CA TRP A 226 6.63 -3.35 -42.23
C TRP A 226 7.75 -4.16 -41.62
N ILE A 227 7.54 -5.45 -41.41
CA ILE A 227 8.49 -6.33 -40.72
C ILE A 227 8.94 -7.42 -41.70
N ALA A 228 10.21 -7.37 -42.10
CA ALA A 228 10.89 -8.43 -42.82
C ALA A 228 11.70 -9.29 -41.83
N ASP A 229 12.47 -10.25 -42.34
CA ASP A 229 13.19 -11.23 -41.51
C ASP A 229 14.24 -10.59 -40.58
N ASP A 230 14.96 -9.57 -41.07
CA ASP A 230 16.09 -8.93 -40.38
C ASP A 230 16.01 -7.40 -40.27
N ARG A 231 14.98 -6.79 -40.87
CA ARG A 231 14.81 -5.33 -40.99
C ARG A 231 13.34 -4.92 -40.94
N ARG A 232 13.10 -3.69 -40.50
CA ARG A 232 11.74 -3.18 -40.27
C ARG A 232 11.64 -1.68 -40.49
N VAL A 233 10.46 -1.25 -40.90
CA VAL A 233 10.10 0.16 -41.11
C VAL A 233 8.94 0.48 -40.18
N ILE A 234 9.07 1.52 -39.37
CA ILE A 234 8.03 2.03 -38.49
C ILE A 234 7.68 3.46 -38.94
N MET A 235 6.38 3.72 -39.10
CA MET A 235 5.83 4.99 -39.56
C MET A 235 4.67 5.40 -38.66
N TYR A 236 4.68 6.64 -38.16
CA TYR A 236 3.54 7.16 -37.39
C TYR A 236 3.50 8.69 -37.34
N PRO A 237 2.30 9.30 -37.23
CA PRO A 237 2.15 10.75 -37.20
C PRO A 237 2.51 11.34 -35.84
N CYS A 238 2.95 12.59 -35.84
CA CYS A 238 3.09 13.45 -34.67
C CYS A 238 2.71 14.90 -35.04
N MET A 239 2.83 15.83 -34.08
CA MET A 239 2.52 17.26 -34.28
C MET A 239 1.14 17.49 -34.92
N ASN A 240 0.06 17.03 -34.28
CA ASN A 240 -1.30 17.15 -34.83
C ASN A 240 -1.50 16.53 -36.22
N ASN A 241 -0.75 15.47 -36.55
CA ASN A 241 -0.69 14.80 -37.86
C ASN A 241 -0.01 15.61 -38.97
N THR A 242 0.67 16.73 -38.66
CA THR A 242 1.36 17.55 -39.67
C THR A 242 2.72 16.98 -40.07
N MET A 243 3.33 16.15 -39.21
CA MET A 243 4.60 15.48 -39.46
C MET A 243 4.44 13.97 -39.32
N MET A 244 5.15 13.22 -40.16
CA MET A 244 5.24 11.77 -40.12
C MET A 244 6.65 11.35 -39.71
N ASN A 245 6.76 10.54 -38.67
CA ASN A 245 8.01 10.01 -38.16
C ASN A 245 8.32 8.65 -38.78
N PHE A 246 9.60 8.43 -39.10
CA PHE A 246 10.11 7.19 -39.67
C PHE A 246 11.27 6.63 -38.85
N VAL A 247 11.23 5.33 -38.58
CA VAL A 247 12.34 4.57 -37.99
C VAL A 247 12.56 3.32 -38.82
N LEU A 248 13.73 3.24 -39.46
CA LEU A 248 14.09 2.17 -40.38
C LEU A 248 15.26 1.41 -39.74
N ILE A 249 14.98 0.22 -39.21
CA ILE A 249 15.94 -0.62 -38.49
C ILE A 249 16.48 -1.70 -39.41
N HIS A 250 17.79 -1.90 -39.42
CA HIS A 250 18.53 -2.82 -40.29
C HIS A 250 19.81 -3.35 -39.61
N PRO A 251 20.45 -4.40 -40.14
CA PRO A 251 21.76 -4.86 -39.64
C PRO A 251 22.83 -3.77 -39.71
N SER A 252 23.56 -3.51 -38.60
CA SER A 252 24.53 -2.40 -38.52
C SER A 252 25.59 -2.46 -39.61
N VAL A 253 26.02 -3.67 -39.99
CA VAL A 253 27.03 -3.92 -41.05
C VAL A 253 26.65 -3.32 -42.40
N GLU A 254 25.36 -3.12 -42.67
CA GLU A 254 24.92 -2.52 -43.93
C GLU A 254 25.08 -0.99 -43.97
N SER A 255 25.23 -0.32 -42.82
CA SER A 255 25.46 1.14 -42.76
C SER A 255 26.78 1.53 -42.10
N GLN A 256 27.61 0.57 -41.68
CA GLN A 256 28.88 0.81 -40.97
C GLN A 256 29.90 1.65 -41.77
N ALA A 257 29.89 1.58 -43.11
CA ALA A 257 30.86 2.28 -43.95
C ALA A 257 30.71 3.82 -43.97
N ASP A 258 29.55 4.35 -43.56
CA ASP A 258 29.28 5.79 -43.50
C ASP A 258 29.67 6.40 -42.13
N VAL A 259 30.19 5.59 -41.22
CA VAL A 259 30.51 5.95 -39.83
C VAL A 259 32.03 6.15 -39.68
N GLY A 260 32.51 7.39 -39.85
CA GLY A 260 33.89 7.75 -39.52
C GLY A 260 34.13 7.76 -38.01
N ASP A 261 35.38 7.48 -37.58
CA ASP A 261 35.80 7.28 -36.19
C ASP A 261 35.73 8.53 -35.26
N GLU A 262 35.25 9.69 -35.74
CA GLU A 262 35.24 10.94 -34.96
C GLU A 262 33.88 11.66 -34.97
N GLY A 263 33.15 11.61 -33.84
CA GLY A 263 32.27 12.70 -33.39
C GLY A 263 30.78 12.72 -33.83
N TRP A 264 29.93 11.97 -33.12
CA TRP A 264 28.53 12.29 -32.73
C TRP A 264 27.50 12.95 -33.69
N GLN A 265 27.70 12.96 -35.01
CA GLN A 265 26.62 13.01 -36.01
C GLN A 265 27.00 12.17 -37.24
N GLU A 266 26.54 10.92 -37.27
CA GLU A 266 26.76 9.98 -38.38
C GLU A 266 25.77 10.30 -39.51
N THR A 267 26.23 11.02 -40.55
CA THR A 267 25.45 11.33 -41.75
C THR A 267 25.28 10.06 -42.59
N GLY A 268 24.07 9.52 -42.63
CA GLY A 268 23.70 8.39 -43.50
C GLY A 268 23.39 8.85 -44.92
N SER A 269 23.64 7.97 -45.90
CA SER A 269 23.29 8.22 -47.29
C SER A 269 21.86 7.76 -47.63
N LYS A 270 21.09 8.63 -48.29
CA LYS A 270 19.76 8.28 -48.83
C LYS A 270 19.83 7.14 -49.84
N ASP A 271 20.83 7.16 -50.72
CA ASP A 271 21.05 6.10 -51.72
C ASP A 271 21.33 4.77 -51.02
N ARG A 272 22.09 4.80 -49.92
CA ARG A 272 22.34 3.61 -49.12
C ARG A 272 21.06 3.10 -48.45
N MET A 273 20.24 3.99 -47.89
CA MET A 273 18.93 3.63 -47.33
C MET A 273 18.03 2.99 -48.41
N LEU A 274 17.98 3.54 -49.63
CA LEU A 274 17.24 2.93 -50.74
C LEU A 274 17.76 1.54 -51.10
N ALA A 275 19.08 1.35 -51.13
CA ALA A 275 19.69 0.04 -51.41
C ALA A 275 19.34 -1.00 -50.33
N ILE A 276 19.39 -0.62 -49.05
CA ILE A 276 19.04 -1.49 -47.92
C ILE A 276 17.55 -1.91 -47.98
N TYR A 277 16.66 -1.02 -48.39
CA TYR A 277 15.22 -1.28 -48.44
C TYR A 277 14.69 -1.57 -49.85
N GLN A 278 15.54 -1.98 -50.79
CA GLN A 278 15.17 -2.17 -52.20
C GLN A 278 14.08 -3.24 -52.41
N SER A 279 14.00 -4.24 -51.51
CA SER A 279 13.01 -5.33 -51.57
C SER A 279 11.63 -4.93 -51.04
N PHE A 280 11.51 -3.76 -50.40
CA PHE A 280 10.24 -3.30 -49.86
C PHE A 280 9.35 -2.76 -50.99
N HIS A 281 8.05 -2.82 -50.74
CA HIS A 281 7.00 -2.35 -51.63
C HIS A 281 7.30 -0.92 -52.12
N GLU A 282 6.92 -0.60 -53.36
CA GLU A 282 7.27 0.67 -53.99
C GLU A 282 6.81 1.91 -53.21
N SER A 283 5.73 1.79 -52.43
CA SER A 283 5.24 2.87 -51.57
C SER A 283 6.22 3.21 -50.44
N VAL A 284 6.92 2.22 -49.87
CA VAL A 284 7.93 2.44 -48.82
C VAL A 284 9.18 3.10 -49.43
N ARG A 285 9.59 2.66 -50.61
CA ARG A 285 10.72 3.28 -51.34
C ARG A 285 10.40 4.74 -51.72
N ALA A 286 9.18 5.02 -52.16
CA ALA A 286 8.72 6.38 -52.46
C ALA A 286 8.64 7.30 -51.22
N VAL A 287 8.50 6.73 -50.00
CA VAL A 287 8.65 7.47 -48.74
C VAL A 287 10.10 7.81 -48.48
N ILE A 288 11.01 6.84 -48.63
CA ILE A 288 12.45 7.00 -48.41
C ILE A 288 13.02 8.11 -49.30
N GLU A 289 12.60 8.18 -50.56
CA GLU A 289 13.00 9.25 -51.51
C GLU A 289 12.66 10.67 -51.01
N LYS A 290 11.64 10.81 -50.15
CA LYS A 290 11.18 12.10 -49.60
C LYS A 290 11.91 12.50 -48.31
N ALA A 291 12.81 11.66 -47.79
CA ALA A 291 13.71 12.05 -46.71
C ALA A 291 14.60 13.23 -47.17
N GLU A 292 15.02 14.08 -46.24
CA GLU A 292 16.04 15.11 -46.53
C GLU A 292 17.42 14.46 -46.71
N GLU A 293 18.42 15.22 -47.17
CA GLU A 293 19.77 14.67 -47.40
C GLU A 293 20.57 14.46 -46.10
N ASP A 294 20.26 15.21 -45.04
CA ASP A 294 20.89 15.08 -43.71
C ASP A 294 20.21 14.00 -42.87
N ILE A 295 20.36 12.73 -43.29
CA ILE A 295 19.78 11.58 -42.61
C ILE A 295 20.70 11.12 -41.49
N LYS A 296 20.16 10.89 -40.30
CA LYS A 296 20.94 10.37 -39.16
C LYS A 296 20.77 8.87 -39.01
N VAL A 297 21.90 8.17 -38.81
CA VAL A 297 21.95 6.76 -38.42
C VAL A 297 22.31 6.65 -36.95
N TRP A 298 21.63 5.74 -36.25
CA TRP A 298 21.85 5.50 -34.83
C TRP A 298 22.10 4.02 -34.58
N LYS A 299 23.24 3.67 -33.97
CA LYS A 299 23.46 2.32 -33.45
C LYS A 299 22.51 2.04 -32.31
N LEU A 300 21.90 0.86 -32.30
CA LEU A 300 21.01 0.45 -31.23
C LEU A 300 21.85 -0.21 -30.14
N LEU A 301 21.87 0.43 -28.98
CA LEU A 301 22.66 -0.02 -27.84
C LEU A 301 21.80 -0.81 -26.87
N ASP A 302 22.37 -1.90 -26.34
CA ASP A 302 21.81 -2.70 -25.26
C ASP A 302 22.82 -2.75 -24.10
N MET A 303 22.39 -3.17 -22.91
CA MET A 303 23.24 -3.30 -21.74
C MET A 303 22.78 -4.47 -20.87
N ASP A 304 23.74 -5.21 -20.33
CA ASP A 304 23.47 -6.25 -19.35
C ASP A 304 22.73 -5.70 -18.12
N LYS A 305 22.03 -6.60 -17.43
CA LYS A 305 21.23 -6.25 -16.26
C LYS A 305 22.15 -5.69 -15.17
N MET A 306 21.82 -4.50 -14.64
CA MET A 306 22.49 -3.94 -13.47
C MET A 306 22.28 -4.86 -12.27
N PRO A 307 23.22 -4.94 -11.30
CA PRO A 307 23.01 -5.72 -10.08
C PRO A 307 21.93 -5.11 -9.17
N THR A 308 21.80 -3.79 -9.19
CA THR A 308 20.78 -3.01 -8.48
C THR A 308 20.72 -1.60 -9.09
N PHE A 309 19.61 -0.90 -8.91
CA PHE A 309 19.46 0.50 -9.31
C PHE A 309 19.83 1.48 -8.21
N VAL A 310 20.16 1.01 -7.00
CA VAL A 310 20.36 1.88 -5.84
C VAL A 310 21.62 1.55 -5.07
N HIS A 311 22.22 2.57 -4.46
CA HIS A 311 23.33 2.43 -3.54
C HIS A 311 23.33 3.59 -2.56
N GLU A 312 23.30 3.33 -1.25
CA GLU A 312 23.21 4.37 -0.21
C GLU A 312 22.09 5.40 -0.48
N ARG A 313 22.43 6.62 -0.92
CA ARG A 313 21.50 7.71 -1.27
C ARG A 313 21.59 8.06 -2.76
N LEU A 314 21.91 7.09 -3.60
CA LEU A 314 21.86 7.17 -5.04
C LEU A 314 20.79 6.22 -5.57
N ALA A 315 19.94 6.73 -6.47
CA ALA A 315 19.06 5.92 -7.30
C ALA A 315 19.30 6.21 -8.78
N LEU A 316 19.36 5.18 -9.62
CA LEU A 316 19.43 5.31 -11.07
C LEU A 316 18.04 5.10 -11.68
N LEU A 317 17.74 5.80 -12.76
CA LEU A 317 16.50 5.64 -13.52
C LEU A 317 16.70 5.75 -15.04
N GLY A 318 15.74 5.26 -15.81
CA GLY A 318 15.76 5.31 -17.27
C GLY A 318 16.96 4.60 -17.86
N ASP A 319 17.50 5.12 -18.98
CA ASP A 319 18.62 4.49 -19.69
C ASP A 319 19.93 4.44 -18.89
N ALA A 320 20.03 5.18 -17.77
CA ALA A 320 21.15 5.02 -16.84
C ALA A 320 21.09 3.67 -16.13
N ALA A 321 19.89 3.17 -15.81
CA ALA A 321 19.66 1.91 -15.12
C ALA A 321 19.39 0.74 -16.08
N HIS A 322 18.62 0.97 -17.13
CA HIS A 322 18.10 -0.08 -18.01
C HIS A 322 17.82 0.48 -19.42
N PRO A 323 18.84 0.63 -20.28
CA PRO A 323 18.65 1.09 -21.64
C PRO A 323 17.86 0.05 -22.45
N PHE A 324 16.95 0.53 -23.30
CA PHE A 324 16.06 -0.31 -24.09
C PHE A 324 16.37 -0.24 -25.57
N LEU A 325 16.25 -1.38 -26.25
CA LEU A 325 16.11 -1.40 -27.69
C LEU A 325 14.74 -0.79 -28.10
N PRO A 326 14.67 -0.02 -29.20
CA PRO A 326 13.49 0.77 -29.55
C PRO A 326 12.29 -0.06 -30.04
N HIS A 327 12.39 -1.39 -30.07
CA HIS A 327 11.43 -2.29 -30.71
C HIS A 327 10.02 -2.28 -30.10
N GLN A 328 9.86 -1.81 -28.87
CA GLN A 328 8.55 -1.64 -28.22
C GLN A 328 8.24 -0.19 -27.81
N GLY A 329 9.14 0.77 -28.12
CA GLY A 329 8.95 2.19 -27.81
C GLY A 329 8.77 2.52 -26.33
N GLN A 330 9.38 1.75 -25.42
CA GLN A 330 9.16 1.89 -23.97
C GLN A 330 10.26 2.58 -23.16
N GLY A 331 11.41 2.92 -23.74
CA GLY A 331 12.51 3.52 -22.97
C GLY A 331 12.08 4.76 -22.16
N GLY A 332 11.47 5.74 -22.83
CA GLY A 332 10.93 6.93 -22.14
C GLY A 332 9.76 6.64 -21.20
N GLY A 333 8.89 5.68 -21.56
CA GLY A 333 7.77 5.29 -20.73
C GLY A 333 8.22 4.66 -19.40
N GLN A 334 9.24 3.81 -19.43
CA GLN A 334 9.83 3.22 -18.23
C GLN A 334 10.59 4.25 -17.39
N ALA A 335 11.29 5.20 -18.03
CA ALA A 335 11.92 6.30 -17.30
C ALA A 335 10.90 7.20 -16.56
N ILE A 336 9.69 7.38 -17.12
CA ILE A 336 8.57 8.07 -16.44
C ILE A 336 8.04 7.22 -15.28
N GLU A 337 7.85 5.91 -15.47
CA GLU A 337 7.44 5.01 -14.39
C GLU A 337 8.44 5.03 -13.22
N ASP A 338 9.74 5.02 -13.52
CA ASP A 338 10.80 5.10 -12.52
C ASP A 338 10.72 6.39 -11.70
N ALA A 339 10.64 7.53 -12.38
CA ALA A 339 10.59 8.84 -11.77
C ALA A 339 9.40 8.97 -10.80
N ILE A 340 8.23 8.50 -11.23
CA ILE A 340 7.00 8.58 -10.45
C ILE A 340 7.01 7.59 -9.29
N ALA A 341 7.48 6.36 -9.51
CA ALA A 341 7.60 5.36 -8.44
C ALA A 341 8.56 5.85 -7.37
N LEU A 342 9.73 6.39 -7.76
CA LEU A 342 10.72 6.92 -6.82
C LEU A 342 10.15 8.08 -6.00
N ALA A 343 9.54 9.07 -6.65
CA ALA A 343 8.91 10.19 -5.94
C ALA A 343 7.81 9.68 -5.01
N THR A 344 6.92 8.78 -5.45
CA THR A 344 5.84 8.22 -4.63
C THR A 344 6.33 7.62 -3.30
N LEU A 345 7.52 7.04 -3.29
CA LEU A 345 8.14 6.45 -2.10
C LEU A 345 8.81 7.46 -1.15
N LEU A 346 8.82 8.75 -1.54
CA LEU A 346 9.40 9.88 -0.81
C LEU A 346 8.31 10.94 -0.57
N PRO A 347 7.25 10.67 0.22
CA PRO A 347 6.30 11.73 0.57
C PRO A 347 6.97 12.82 1.42
N LEU A 348 6.36 14.01 1.46
CA LEU A 348 6.77 15.09 2.36
C LEU A 348 6.86 14.58 3.81
N GLY A 349 7.91 14.97 4.53
CA GLY A 349 8.20 14.47 5.87
C GLY A 349 9.05 13.19 5.91
N THR A 350 9.44 12.62 4.77
CA THR A 350 10.43 11.54 4.73
C THR A 350 11.73 11.97 5.39
N LEU A 351 12.18 11.22 6.41
CA LEU A 351 13.42 11.53 7.10
C LEU A 351 14.63 11.13 6.25
N ARG A 352 15.70 11.93 6.34
CA ARG A 352 16.97 11.68 5.65
C ARG A 352 17.55 10.27 5.92
N GLN A 353 17.34 9.75 7.12
CA GLN A 353 17.78 8.41 7.53
C GLN A 353 16.96 7.27 6.92
N ASP A 354 15.72 7.52 6.49
CA ASP A 354 14.85 6.53 5.86
C ASP A 354 15.14 6.37 4.36
N ILE A 355 15.83 7.33 3.74
CA ILE A 355 16.12 7.35 2.29
C ILE A 355 16.66 6.00 1.79
N PRO A 356 17.71 5.39 2.37
CA PRO A 356 18.23 4.12 1.87
C PRO A 356 17.19 2.99 1.87
N GLU A 357 16.27 2.98 2.82
CA GLU A 357 15.18 2.00 2.85
C GLU A 357 14.12 2.29 1.78
N ARG A 358 13.77 3.57 1.57
CA ARG A 358 12.87 3.96 0.47
C ARG A 358 13.46 3.61 -0.89
N LEU A 359 14.77 3.77 -1.06
CA LEU A 359 15.47 3.39 -2.29
C LEU A 359 15.50 1.88 -2.51
N ARG A 360 15.68 1.07 -1.46
CA ARG A 360 15.53 -0.39 -1.58
C ARG A 360 14.12 -0.78 -2.04
N LEU A 361 13.09 -0.14 -1.49
CA LEU A 361 11.71 -0.34 -1.92
C LEU A 361 11.48 0.10 -3.37
N TYR A 362 12.11 1.20 -3.82
CA TYR A 362 12.11 1.61 -5.22
C TYR A 362 12.70 0.54 -6.14
N ASN A 363 13.85 -0.03 -5.75
CA ASN A 363 14.47 -1.13 -6.49
C ASN A 363 13.53 -2.34 -6.55
N GLU A 364 12.87 -2.74 -5.45
CA GLU A 364 11.86 -3.81 -5.45
C GLU A 364 10.68 -3.51 -6.39
N CYS A 365 10.25 -2.25 -6.47
CA CYS A 365 9.14 -1.85 -7.34
C CYS A 365 9.50 -1.90 -8.83
N ARG A 366 10.75 -1.60 -9.20
CA ARG A 366 11.15 -1.32 -10.57
C ARG A 366 12.07 -2.33 -11.22
N TYR A 367 12.95 -2.96 -10.44
CA TYR A 367 14.04 -3.80 -10.96
C TYR A 367 13.55 -4.93 -11.87
N GLU A 368 12.70 -5.82 -11.36
CA GLU A 368 12.18 -6.95 -12.14
C GLU A 368 11.32 -6.47 -13.31
N ARG A 369 10.56 -5.40 -13.11
CA ARG A 369 9.66 -4.85 -14.12
C ARG A 369 10.41 -4.26 -15.31
N SER A 370 11.37 -3.38 -15.07
CA SER A 370 12.17 -2.76 -16.13
C SER A 370 12.94 -3.82 -16.91
N HIS A 371 13.56 -4.79 -16.23
CA HIS A 371 14.29 -5.87 -16.90
C HIS A 371 13.39 -6.84 -17.66
N LYS A 372 12.19 -7.17 -17.17
CA LYS A 372 11.24 -7.97 -17.94
C LYS A 372 10.80 -7.26 -19.22
N ILE A 373 10.57 -5.94 -19.15
CA ILE A 373 10.27 -5.14 -20.35
C ILE A 373 11.48 -5.07 -21.27
N GLN A 374 12.70 -5.03 -20.73
CA GLN A 374 13.93 -5.01 -21.52
C GLN A 374 14.06 -6.32 -22.31
N ASP A 375 13.79 -7.45 -21.66
CA ASP A 375 13.79 -8.77 -22.30
C ASP A 375 12.69 -8.90 -23.37
N PHE A 376 11.51 -8.26 -23.18
CA PHE A 376 10.52 -8.14 -24.23
C PHE A 376 11.03 -7.33 -25.43
N THR A 377 11.76 -6.23 -25.20
CA THR A 377 12.38 -5.46 -26.31
C THR A 377 13.44 -6.26 -27.05
N ARG A 378 14.26 -7.05 -26.34
CA ARG A 378 15.25 -7.95 -26.94
C ARG A 378 14.57 -9.00 -27.81
N THR A 379 13.54 -9.65 -27.27
CA THR A 379 12.77 -10.66 -28.01
C THR A 379 12.10 -10.06 -29.25
N ALA A 380 11.55 -8.85 -29.14
CA ALA A 380 11.02 -8.10 -30.27
C ALA A 380 12.09 -7.71 -31.30
N GLY A 381 13.34 -7.57 -30.85
CA GLY A 381 14.47 -7.17 -31.67
C GLY A 381 15.04 -8.26 -32.57
N LYS A 382 14.90 -9.52 -32.16
CA LYS A 382 15.47 -10.70 -32.83
C LYS A 382 14.89 -10.94 -34.22
N ASP A 383 15.72 -11.54 -35.05
CA ASP A 383 15.35 -11.95 -36.40
C ASP A 383 14.44 -13.18 -36.35
N ALA A 384 13.63 -13.39 -37.40
CA ALA A 384 12.65 -14.47 -37.43
C ALA A 384 13.29 -15.87 -37.25
N ALA A 385 14.48 -16.07 -37.82
CA ALA A 385 15.24 -17.31 -37.71
C ALA A 385 15.76 -17.56 -36.28
N GLU A 386 16.20 -16.51 -35.58
CA GLU A 386 16.69 -16.61 -34.19
C GLU A 386 15.56 -16.96 -33.23
N LEU A 387 14.40 -16.31 -33.39
CA LEU A 387 13.20 -16.63 -32.61
C LEU A 387 12.78 -18.10 -32.81
N ALA A 388 12.78 -18.57 -34.06
CA ALA A 388 12.47 -19.95 -34.38
C ALA A 388 13.48 -20.94 -33.77
N ALA A 389 14.78 -20.64 -33.85
CA ALA A 389 15.85 -21.48 -33.30
C ALA A 389 15.77 -21.61 -31.77
N GLU A 390 15.38 -20.55 -31.07
CA GLU A 390 15.19 -20.54 -29.62
C GLU A 390 13.81 -21.07 -29.17
N GLY A 391 12.93 -21.44 -30.11
CA GLY A 391 11.56 -21.84 -29.80
C GLY A 391 10.73 -20.72 -29.15
N LYS A 392 11.15 -19.46 -29.30
CA LYS A 392 10.47 -18.29 -28.72
C LYS A 392 9.45 -17.73 -29.70
N LYS A 393 8.35 -17.21 -29.17
CA LYS A 393 7.36 -16.44 -29.92
C LYS A 393 7.12 -15.11 -29.23
N LEU A 394 6.86 -14.08 -30.02
CA LEU A 394 6.36 -12.81 -29.50
C LEU A 394 4.92 -12.99 -29.03
N ASP A 395 4.72 -12.97 -27.72
CA ASP A 395 3.39 -12.87 -27.12
C ASP A 395 3.07 -11.39 -26.85
N MET A 396 2.42 -10.76 -27.83
CA MET A 396 2.00 -9.37 -27.71
C MET A 396 0.91 -9.17 -26.66
N MET A 397 0.13 -10.21 -26.32
CA MET A 397 -0.91 -10.11 -25.29
C MET A 397 -0.30 -10.14 -23.90
N GLU A 398 0.69 -11.00 -23.66
CA GLU A 398 1.46 -10.99 -22.40
C GLU A 398 2.15 -9.64 -22.21
N TYR A 399 2.83 -9.14 -23.24
CA TYR A 399 3.49 -7.84 -23.19
C TYR A 399 2.49 -6.71 -22.90
N GLN A 400 1.35 -6.64 -23.60
CA GLN A 400 0.33 -5.61 -23.36
C GLN A 400 -0.25 -5.69 -21.95
N LYS A 401 -0.59 -6.90 -21.48
CA LYS A 401 -1.13 -7.10 -20.12
C LYS A 401 -0.12 -6.67 -19.06
N TYR A 402 1.14 -7.08 -19.21
CA TYR A 402 2.19 -6.76 -18.24
C TYR A 402 2.54 -5.28 -18.27
N ASN A 403 2.69 -4.68 -19.46
CA ASN A 403 3.15 -3.31 -19.59
C ASN A 403 2.01 -2.30 -19.42
N PHE A 404 1.00 -2.34 -20.30
CA PHE A 404 -0.06 -1.32 -20.41
C PHE A 404 -1.11 -1.38 -19.31
N GLY A 405 -1.20 -2.52 -18.59
CA GLY A 405 -2.14 -2.74 -17.48
C GLY A 405 -1.59 -2.37 -16.10
N HIS A 406 -0.44 -1.69 -16.02
CA HIS A 406 0.21 -1.36 -14.75
C HIS A 406 0.23 0.15 -14.50
N ASP A 407 -0.05 0.54 -13.25
CA ASP A 407 0.13 1.89 -12.74
C ASP A 407 1.25 1.89 -11.68
N ALA A 408 2.36 2.55 -12.00
CA ALA A 408 3.54 2.57 -11.14
C ALA A 408 3.34 3.42 -9.87
N TYR A 409 2.45 4.41 -9.89
CA TYR A 409 2.12 5.23 -8.72
C TYR A 409 1.35 4.39 -7.70
N ASP A 410 0.25 3.76 -8.11
CA ASP A 410 -0.59 2.97 -7.20
C ASP A 410 0.17 1.76 -6.64
N PHE A 411 0.98 1.11 -7.48
CA PHE A 411 1.81 -0.01 -7.04
C PHE A 411 2.87 0.43 -6.00
N ALA A 412 3.60 1.52 -6.26
CA ALA A 412 4.59 2.03 -5.32
C ALA A 412 3.93 2.53 -4.02
N ARG A 413 2.78 3.22 -4.12
CA ARG A 413 2.03 3.71 -2.95
C ARG A 413 1.55 2.58 -2.06
N GLY A 414 1.05 1.48 -2.63
CA GLY A 414 0.66 0.28 -1.89
C GLY A 414 1.85 -0.36 -1.17
N LYS A 415 2.99 -0.48 -1.84
CA LYS A 415 4.24 -0.98 -1.24
C LYS A 415 4.73 -0.08 -0.09
N LEU A 416 4.68 1.24 -0.28
CA LEU A 416 5.01 2.20 0.79
C LEU A 416 4.08 2.04 1.99
N GLN A 417 2.78 1.87 1.77
CA GLN A 417 1.83 1.72 2.85
C GLN A 417 2.11 0.46 3.68
N VAL A 418 2.44 -0.66 3.04
CA VAL A 418 2.85 -1.89 3.73
C VAL A 418 4.08 -1.65 4.61
N LEU A 419 5.11 -0.95 4.10
CA LEU A 419 6.31 -0.62 4.86
C LEU A 419 6.03 0.35 6.02
N LEU A 420 5.20 1.36 5.82
CA LEU A 420 4.83 2.29 6.91
C LEU A 420 4.03 1.56 8.00
N ASN A 421 3.09 0.72 7.59
CA ASN A 421 2.27 -0.09 8.50
C ASN A 421 3.11 -1.08 9.31
N SER A 422 4.16 -1.67 8.74
CA SER A 422 5.02 -2.61 9.48
C SER A 422 5.87 -1.95 10.56
N LYS A 423 6.09 -0.63 10.47
CA LYS A 423 6.80 0.18 11.46
C LYS A 423 5.89 0.75 12.54
N ASP A 424 4.59 0.82 12.29
CA ASP A 424 3.63 1.35 13.25
C ASP A 424 3.22 0.25 14.25
N SER A 425 3.74 0.30 15.47
CA SER A 425 3.36 -0.66 16.52
C SER A 425 1.91 -0.52 17.00
N THR A 426 1.16 0.48 16.52
CA THR A 426 -0.23 0.77 16.91
C THR A 426 -1.27 0.19 15.95
N VAL A 427 -0.88 -0.18 14.72
CA VAL A 427 -1.79 -0.81 13.76
C VAL A 427 -2.01 -2.30 14.05
N ARG A 428 -3.19 -2.82 13.71
CA ARG A 428 -3.57 -4.22 13.90
C ARG A 428 -4.22 -4.79 12.63
N PHE A 429 -4.12 -6.09 12.43
CA PHE A 429 -4.85 -6.77 11.36
C PHE A 429 -6.29 -6.96 11.81
N ARG A 430 -7.16 -6.06 11.39
CA ARG A 430 -8.60 -6.09 11.70
C ARG A 430 -9.37 -6.25 10.40
N GLY A 431 -10.37 -7.11 10.43
CA GLY A 431 -11.25 -7.30 9.28
C GLY A 431 -11.97 -5.99 8.93
N PRO A 432 -12.30 -5.75 7.64
CA PRO A 432 -11.90 -6.54 6.48
C PRO A 432 -10.45 -6.25 6.04
N LEU A 433 -9.60 -7.30 6.01
CA LEU A 433 -8.16 -7.18 5.71
C LEU A 433 -7.86 -6.60 4.32
N GLY A 434 -8.81 -6.69 3.38
CA GLY A 434 -8.68 -6.10 2.05
C GLY A 434 -8.52 -4.58 2.05
N PHE A 435 -8.83 -3.90 3.16
CA PHE A 435 -8.66 -2.46 3.34
C PHE A 435 -7.41 -2.10 4.15
N GLY A 436 -6.53 -3.07 4.38
CA GLY A 436 -5.30 -2.88 5.12
C GLY A 436 -5.46 -3.07 6.63
N VAL A 437 -4.35 -2.84 7.33
CA VAL A 437 -4.37 -2.83 8.80
C VAL A 437 -5.14 -1.61 9.27
N SER A 438 -5.88 -1.81 10.36
CA SER A 438 -6.62 -0.74 11.01
C SER A 438 -6.29 -0.72 12.47
N PRO A 439 -6.40 0.43 13.12
CA PRO A 439 -5.56 0.61 14.27
C PRO A 439 -6.48 0.63 15.54
N GLY A 440 -5.95 0.47 16.76
CA GLY A 440 -6.70 0.30 18.03
C GLY A 440 -7.74 1.36 18.46
N PRO A 441 -9.04 1.08 18.67
CA PRO A 441 -10.08 2.14 18.80
C PRO A 441 -9.81 3.20 19.89
N ARG A 442 -9.21 2.78 21.00
CA ARG A 442 -8.89 3.60 22.19
C ARG A 442 -7.75 4.57 21.95
N ARG A 443 -7.10 4.48 20.80
CA ARG A 443 -6.22 5.49 20.23
C ARG A 443 -6.77 5.82 18.85
N PRO A 444 -7.06 7.06 18.47
CA PRO A 444 -7.20 7.39 17.05
C PRO A 444 -5.86 7.12 16.37
N LEU A 445 -5.85 6.69 15.11
CA LEU A 445 -4.65 6.09 14.54
C LEU A 445 -4.39 6.48 13.10
N GLY A 446 -3.12 6.33 12.70
CA GLY A 446 -2.56 6.99 11.52
C GLY A 446 -2.37 8.48 11.73
N MET A 447 -2.64 8.94 12.96
CA MET A 447 -2.70 10.33 13.35
C MET A 447 -1.89 10.54 14.64
N SER A 448 -0.67 10.00 14.70
CA SER A 448 0.29 10.37 15.76
C SER A 448 0.45 11.89 15.89
N ASN A 449 0.14 12.61 14.81
CA ASN A 449 0.22 14.05 14.68
C ASN A 449 -1.11 14.77 14.93
N LEU A 450 -2.26 14.08 14.99
CA LEU A 450 -3.50 14.74 15.40
C LEU A 450 -3.59 14.79 16.91
N PRO A 451 -4.17 15.87 17.46
CA PRO A 451 -4.40 15.98 18.88
C PRO A 451 -5.20 14.76 19.37
N PRO A 452 -4.88 14.23 20.57
CA PRO A 452 -5.66 13.16 21.19
C PRO A 452 -7.15 13.52 21.17
N LEU A 453 -8.03 12.50 21.11
CA LEU A 453 -9.48 12.72 21.23
C LEU A 453 -9.73 13.60 22.45
N VAL A 454 -10.27 14.79 22.21
CA VAL A 454 -10.48 15.78 23.26
C VAL A 454 -11.53 15.24 24.20
N GLN A 455 -11.11 14.93 25.42
CA GLN A 455 -11.98 14.46 26.49
C GLN A 455 -12.66 15.66 27.15
N THR A 456 -13.97 15.80 26.99
CA THR A 456 -14.74 16.86 27.66
C THR A 456 -15.23 16.42 29.05
N ASP A 457 -15.50 15.11 29.23
CA ASP A 457 -16.01 14.52 30.47
C ASP A 457 -15.19 13.28 30.88
N PRO A 458 -15.06 12.98 32.19
CA PRO A 458 -14.36 11.78 32.66
C PRO A 458 -15.08 10.50 32.24
N GLU A 459 -14.33 9.47 31.86
CA GLU A 459 -14.87 8.12 31.64
C GLU A 459 -15.40 7.58 32.96
N THR A 460 -16.64 7.10 32.98
CA THR A 460 -17.27 6.56 34.18
C THR A 460 -17.80 5.16 33.96
N PHE A 461 -17.87 4.40 35.05
CA PHE A 461 -18.49 3.09 35.07
C PHE A 461 -19.51 2.99 36.20
N GLN A 462 -20.52 2.15 35.98
CA GLN A 462 -21.49 1.73 36.99
C GLN A 462 -21.68 0.22 36.89
N THR A 463 -21.28 -0.52 37.91
CA THR A 463 -21.37 -1.98 37.97
C THR A 463 -22.45 -2.39 38.94
N LEU A 464 -23.43 -3.15 38.44
CA LEU A 464 -24.40 -3.89 39.23
C LEU A 464 -24.02 -5.37 39.19
N SER A 465 -23.88 -5.98 40.37
CA SER A 465 -23.51 -7.40 40.46
C SER A 465 -24.30 -8.14 41.52
N VAL A 466 -24.54 -9.42 41.27
CA VAL A 466 -25.13 -10.37 42.24
C VAL A 466 -24.16 -11.54 42.36
N HIS A 467 -23.70 -11.79 43.58
CA HIS A 467 -22.85 -12.91 43.96
C HIS A 467 -23.70 -13.98 44.65
N PHE A 468 -23.63 -15.22 44.16
CA PHE A 468 -24.53 -16.29 44.58
C PHE A 468 -23.83 -17.65 44.67
N LYS A 469 -24.40 -18.53 45.50
CA LYS A 469 -23.98 -19.93 45.63
C LYS A 469 -24.67 -20.80 44.59
N SER A 470 -23.91 -21.70 44.01
CA SER A 470 -24.37 -22.68 43.04
C SER A 470 -23.70 -24.05 43.26
N SER A 471 -24.08 -25.03 42.44
CA SER A 471 -23.47 -26.36 42.40
C SER A 471 -22.06 -26.26 41.81
N ARG A 472 -21.04 -26.70 42.58
CA ARG A 472 -19.66 -26.78 42.09
C ARG A 472 -19.57 -27.64 40.83
N THR A 473 -20.22 -28.80 40.82
CA THR A 473 -20.22 -29.72 39.69
C THR A 473 -20.85 -29.11 38.44
N TYR A 474 -21.91 -28.30 38.60
CA TYR A 474 -22.51 -27.61 37.45
C TYR A 474 -21.53 -26.58 36.87
N LEU A 475 -20.93 -25.74 37.73
CA LEU A 475 -19.97 -24.71 37.31
C LEU A 475 -18.69 -25.33 36.73
N GLU A 476 -18.24 -26.47 37.23
CA GLU A 476 -17.08 -27.21 36.73
C GLU A 476 -17.24 -27.64 35.26
N ASN A 477 -18.46 -27.98 34.83
CA ASN A 477 -18.74 -28.33 33.43
C ASN A 477 -18.60 -27.14 32.45
N LEU A 478 -18.57 -25.90 32.96
CA LEU A 478 -18.38 -24.69 32.16
C LEU A 478 -16.90 -24.29 32.05
N LEU A 479 -16.02 -24.95 32.81
CA LEU A 479 -14.60 -24.66 32.82
C LEU A 479 -13.87 -25.43 31.70
N PRO A 480 -12.93 -24.79 30.99
CA PRO A 480 -11.99 -25.50 30.13
C PRO A 480 -11.11 -26.49 30.91
N PRO A 481 -10.35 -27.36 30.21
CA PRO A 481 -9.34 -28.20 30.85
C PRO A 481 -8.35 -27.40 31.71
N ASN A 482 -7.73 -28.07 32.68
CA ASN A 482 -6.70 -27.54 33.60
C ASN A 482 -7.18 -26.53 34.66
N PHE A 483 -8.48 -26.22 34.70
CA PHE A 483 -9.09 -25.50 35.82
C PHE A 483 -9.52 -26.45 36.94
N ALA A 484 -9.47 -25.97 38.18
CA ALA A 484 -10.05 -26.64 39.33
C ALA A 484 -10.46 -25.64 40.43
N PHE A 485 -11.43 -26.05 41.27
CA PHE A 485 -11.83 -25.26 42.43
C PHE A 485 -10.82 -25.39 43.57
N THR A 486 -10.64 -24.29 44.30
CA THR A 486 -9.81 -24.24 45.52
C THR A 486 -10.48 -24.96 46.69
N SER A 487 -11.82 -24.89 46.78
CA SER A 487 -12.61 -25.54 47.82
C SER A 487 -12.93 -27.00 47.47
N PRO A 488 -12.79 -27.94 48.42
CA PRO A 488 -13.20 -29.33 48.23
C PRO A 488 -14.73 -29.54 48.36
N GLY A 489 -15.50 -28.49 48.66
CA GLY A 489 -16.94 -28.56 48.87
C GLY A 489 -17.75 -28.85 47.59
N THR A 490 -19.03 -29.16 47.74
CA THR A 490 -19.99 -29.28 46.62
C THR A 490 -20.65 -27.95 46.25
N LEU A 491 -20.40 -26.91 47.03
CA LEU A 491 -20.85 -25.55 46.80
C LEU A 491 -19.71 -24.69 46.27
N ALA A 492 -20.02 -23.87 45.27
CA ALA A 492 -19.12 -22.86 44.72
C ALA A 492 -19.88 -21.56 44.49
N THR A 493 -19.14 -20.48 44.24
CA THR A 493 -19.68 -19.14 44.07
C THR A 493 -19.50 -18.65 42.65
N ALA A 494 -20.50 -17.96 42.13
CA ALA A 494 -20.46 -17.27 40.85
C ALA A 494 -21.04 -15.87 41.01
N SER A 495 -20.74 -14.97 40.08
CA SER A 495 -21.40 -13.68 40.00
C SER A 495 -21.87 -13.37 38.59
N LEU A 496 -23.01 -12.69 38.51
CA LEU A 496 -23.44 -11.98 37.32
C LEU A 496 -23.14 -10.50 37.54
N SER A 497 -22.29 -9.92 36.69
CA SER A 497 -21.81 -8.55 36.84
C SER A 497 -22.02 -7.77 35.55
N CYS A 498 -22.89 -6.77 35.60
CA CYS A 498 -23.22 -5.91 34.48
C CYS A 498 -22.67 -4.50 34.74
N THR A 499 -21.81 -4.02 33.85
CA THR A 499 -21.17 -2.70 33.96
C THR A 499 -21.67 -1.81 32.84
N THR A 500 -22.16 -0.61 33.14
CA THR A 500 -22.47 0.42 32.16
C THR A 500 -21.31 1.41 32.12
N LEU A 501 -20.72 1.57 30.93
CA LEU A 501 -19.60 2.46 30.63
C LEU A 501 -20.12 3.71 29.93
N ASN A 502 -19.66 4.90 30.32
CA ASN A 502 -20.09 6.17 29.73
C ASN A 502 -18.89 7.11 29.51
N GLY A 503 -19.04 8.04 28.56
CA GLY A 503 -18.02 9.07 28.29
C GLY A 503 -16.81 8.54 27.53
N MET A 504 -16.96 7.41 26.80
CA MET A 504 -15.87 6.78 26.07
C MET A 504 -15.43 7.69 24.92
N ALA A 505 -14.24 8.29 25.02
CA ALA A 505 -13.76 9.24 24.02
C ALA A 505 -13.73 8.63 22.60
N TRP A 506 -13.34 7.35 22.52
CA TRP A 506 -13.29 6.60 21.26
C TRP A 506 -14.66 6.20 20.69
N LEU A 507 -15.74 6.32 21.47
CA LEU A 507 -17.12 6.23 21.00
C LEU A 507 -17.77 7.63 20.93
N ALA A 508 -16.97 8.68 20.72
CA ALA A 508 -17.44 10.07 20.64
C ALA A 508 -18.27 10.49 21.88
N GLY A 509 -17.82 10.08 23.07
CA GLY A 509 -18.50 10.35 24.35
C GLY A 509 -19.65 9.39 24.68
N GLY A 510 -19.93 8.44 23.79
CA GLY A 510 -20.93 7.39 23.98
C GLY A 510 -20.57 6.37 25.06
N GLY A 511 -21.39 5.33 25.17
CA GLY A 511 -21.31 4.31 26.20
C GLY A 511 -21.83 2.96 25.74
N TYR A 512 -21.51 1.92 26.49
CA TYR A 512 -22.00 0.57 26.25
C TYR A 512 -21.99 -0.23 27.55
N SER A 513 -22.68 -1.37 27.56
CA SER A 513 -22.80 -2.21 28.75
C SER A 513 -22.38 -3.64 28.45
N PRO A 514 -21.28 -4.13 29.04
CA PRO A 514 -21.02 -5.57 29.19
C PRO A 514 -21.73 -6.17 30.40
N CYS A 515 -22.19 -7.42 30.29
CA CYS A 515 -22.58 -8.23 31.43
C CYS A 515 -21.98 -9.64 31.38
N GLY A 516 -21.18 -10.00 32.38
CA GLY A 516 -20.43 -11.26 32.42
C GLY A 516 -20.87 -12.19 33.54
N LEU A 517 -20.84 -13.50 33.27
CA LEU A 517 -20.91 -14.55 34.29
C LEU A 517 -19.48 -14.96 34.69
N TYR A 518 -19.14 -14.79 35.96
CA TYR A 518 -17.84 -15.10 36.53
C TYR A 518 -17.94 -16.27 37.51
N ILE A 519 -17.06 -17.26 37.36
CA ILE A 519 -16.91 -18.40 38.28
C ILE A 519 -15.71 -18.11 39.18
N HIS A 520 -15.92 -18.14 40.50
CA HIS A 520 -14.94 -17.71 41.49
C HIS A 520 -14.27 -18.88 42.22
N GLY A 521 -13.15 -18.58 42.90
CA GLY A 521 -12.49 -19.54 43.78
C GLY A 521 -11.85 -20.71 43.04
N ILE A 522 -11.33 -20.46 41.85
CA ILE A 522 -10.67 -21.45 40.98
C ILE A 522 -9.19 -21.13 40.78
N TYR A 523 -8.45 -22.10 40.24
CA TYR A 523 -7.11 -21.91 39.72
C TYR A 523 -6.95 -22.59 38.36
N PHE A 524 -6.05 -22.05 37.53
CA PHE A 524 -5.57 -22.68 36.31
C PHE A 524 -4.18 -23.29 36.55
N THR A 525 -3.96 -24.50 36.05
CA THR A 525 -2.66 -25.18 36.10
C THR A 525 -1.93 -24.98 34.77
N GLN A 526 -0.82 -24.25 34.79
CA GLN A 526 0.04 -24.03 33.63
C GLN A 526 0.79 -25.33 33.25
N HIS A 527 1.36 -25.37 32.06
CA HIS A 527 2.13 -26.50 31.53
C HIS A 527 3.34 -26.86 32.40
N ASP A 528 3.92 -25.89 33.10
CA ASP A 528 5.01 -26.09 34.07
C ASP A 528 4.54 -26.60 35.44
N GLY A 529 3.23 -26.81 35.62
CA GLY A 529 2.60 -27.25 36.85
C GLY A 529 2.30 -26.14 37.87
N SER A 530 2.70 -24.88 37.59
CA SER A 530 2.39 -23.75 38.45
C SER A 530 0.90 -23.37 38.38
N LYS A 531 0.39 -22.78 39.47
CA LYS A 531 -1.04 -22.43 39.61
C LYS A 531 -1.24 -20.93 39.62
N VAL A 532 -2.17 -20.45 38.80
CA VAL A 532 -2.64 -19.07 38.79
C VAL A 532 -4.06 -19.06 39.34
N TYR A 533 -4.34 -18.18 40.29
CA TYR A 533 -5.63 -18.13 41.00
C TYR A 533 -6.45 -16.94 40.50
N GLY A 534 -7.76 -17.09 40.33
CA GLY A 534 -8.57 -16.03 39.75
C GLY A 534 -10.03 -16.44 39.50
N SER A 535 -10.74 -15.57 38.79
CA SER A 535 -12.11 -15.80 38.34
C SER A 535 -12.16 -16.13 36.85
N TYR A 536 -13.00 -17.08 36.42
CA TYR A 536 -13.20 -17.40 35.00
C TYR A 536 -14.46 -16.73 34.43
N LEU A 537 -14.30 -15.95 33.36
CA LEU A 537 -15.38 -15.38 32.57
C LEU A 537 -15.93 -16.45 31.63
N ALA A 538 -17.07 -17.04 31.99
CA ALA A 538 -17.68 -18.13 31.23
C ALA A 538 -18.42 -17.63 29.98
N VAL A 539 -19.07 -16.47 30.08
CA VAL A 539 -19.76 -15.81 28.96
C VAL A 539 -19.84 -14.31 29.21
N LEU A 540 -19.65 -13.52 28.17
CA LEU A 540 -19.81 -12.06 28.18
C LEU A 540 -20.94 -11.65 27.22
N PHE A 541 -21.98 -11.00 27.74
CA PHE A 541 -23.01 -10.38 26.93
C PHE A 541 -22.69 -8.90 26.70
N GLU A 542 -22.88 -8.39 25.48
CA GLU A 542 -22.69 -6.97 25.15
C GLU A 542 -23.87 -6.42 24.32
N ASN A 543 -24.17 -5.13 24.51
CA ASN A 543 -25.27 -4.44 23.85
C ASN A 543 -24.85 -3.56 22.66
N SER A 544 -23.56 -3.51 22.32
CA SER A 544 -23.04 -2.73 21.20
C SER A 544 -22.04 -3.55 20.39
N ALA A 545 -22.08 -3.36 19.06
CA ALA A 545 -21.22 -4.07 18.13
C ALA A 545 -19.86 -3.39 17.89
N ASP A 546 -19.74 -2.09 18.15
CA ASP A 546 -18.51 -1.35 17.91
C ASP A 546 -17.34 -1.73 18.85
N PRO A 547 -17.59 -2.07 20.15
CA PRO A 547 -16.59 -2.65 21.04
C PRO A 547 -16.13 -4.07 20.66
N ILE A 548 -16.76 -4.72 19.66
CA ILE A 548 -16.42 -6.07 19.19
C ILE A 548 -15.11 -6.06 18.43
N ILE A 549 -15.06 -5.26 17.36
CA ILE A 549 -13.93 -5.25 16.41
C ILE A 549 -12.67 -4.68 17.08
N THR A 550 -12.87 -4.03 18.22
CA THR A 550 -11.91 -3.08 18.73
C THR A 550 -11.63 -3.38 20.21
N GLY A 551 -10.78 -4.39 20.45
CA GLY A 551 -10.21 -4.72 21.76
C GLY A 551 -10.58 -6.11 22.28
N ARG A 552 -11.84 -6.37 22.66
CA ARG A 552 -12.16 -7.59 23.43
C ARG A 552 -12.25 -8.90 22.61
N ASP A 553 -12.57 -8.81 21.32
CA ASP A 553 -12.40 -9.96 20.40
C ASP A 553 -10.91 -10.25 20.16
N GLU A 554 -10.08 -9.21 20.05
CA GLU A 554 -8.62 -9.35 19.99
C GLU A 554 -8.05 -10.03 21.25
N LEU A 555 -8.66 -9.75 22.41
CA LEU A 555 -8.35 -10.41 23.68
C LEU A 555 -8.90 -11.84 23.74
N GLY A 556 -9.86 -12.22 22.90
CA GLY A 556 -10.44 -13.56 22.85
C GLY A 556 -11.53 -13.84 23.89
N MET A 557 -12.27 -12.83 24.34
CA MET A 557 -13.37 -13.03 25.29
C MET A 557 -14.56 -13.79 24.65
N PRO A 558 -15.25 -14.71 25.37
CA PRO A 558 -16.36 -15.51 24.84
C PRO A 558 -17.67 -14.71 24.82
N LYS A 559 -17.91 -13.97 23.72
CA LYS A 559 -18.98 -12.97 23.66
C LYS A 559 -20.26 -13.41 22.96
N LEU A 560 -21.38 -12.86 23.40
CA LEU A 560 -22.70 -12.93 22.76
C LEU A 560 -23.40 -11.54 22.78
N TYR A 561 -24.32 -11.29 21.85
CA TYR A 561 -25.05 -10.00 21.78
C TYR A 561 -26.46 -10.09 22.32
N CYS A 562 -26.81 -9.12 23.16
CA CYS A 562 -28.18 -8.93 23.61
C CYS A 562 -28.42 -7.46 24.00
N GLU A 563 -29.68 -7.06 24.03
CA GLU A 563 -30.11 -5.85 24.71
C GLU A 563 -29.77 -5.99 26.21
N ILE A 564 -29.15 -4.96 26.79
CA ILE A 564 -28.85 -4.89 28.21
C ILE A 564 -29.44 -3.58 28.72
N ASP A 565 -30.41 -3.70 29.62
CA ASP A 565 -31.02 -2.58 30.32
C ASP A 565 -30.66 -2.68 31.80
N ALA A 566 -29.98 -1.66 32.31
CA ALA A 566 -29.45 -1.63 33.67
C ALA A 566 -29.69 -0.25 34.30
N GLY A 567 -30.33 -0.22 35.47
CA GLY A 567 -30.73 1.03 36.11
C GLY A 567 -30.75 0.96 37.63
N VAL A 568 -30.57 2.13 38.25
CA VAL A 568 -30.65 2.32 39.71
C VAL A 568 -31.65 3.43 39.99
N VAL A 569 -32.62 3.14 40.87
CA VAL A 569 -33.66 4.09 41.30
C VAL A 569 -33.75 4.06 42.83
N GLY A 570 -33.26 5.12 43.47
CA GLY A 570 -33.17 5.19 44.94
C GLY A 570 -32.28 4.08 45.51
N ASP A 571 -32.88 3.19 46.30
CA ASP A 571 -32.21 2.05 46.94
C ASP A 571 -32.42 0.73 46.20
N ASN A 572 -33.06 0.78 45.03
CA ASN A 572 -33.34 -0.37 44.19
C ASN A 572 -32.53 -0.31 42.89
N ALA A 573 -32.19 -1.46 42.35
CA ALA A 573 -31.56 -1.58 41.05
C ALA A 573 -32.11 -2.78 40.28
N SER A 574 -32.07 -2.73 38.96
CA SER A 574 -32.51 -3.82 38.10
C SER A 574 -31.61 -3.94 36.89
N VAL A 575 -31.38 -5.18 36.45
CA VAL A 575 -30.77 -5.48 35.16
C VAL A 575 -31.61 -6.50 34.42
N SER A 576 -31.77 -6.31 33.12
CA SER A 576 -32.48 -7.20 32.20
C SER A 576 -31.64 -7.44 30.95
N LEU A 577 -31.51 -8.70 30.54
CA LEU A 577 -30.93 -9.09 29.26
C LEU A 577 -32.03 -9.64 28.34
N ALA A 578 -32.10 -9.13 27.12
CA ALA A 578 -33.11 -9.54 26.14
C ALA A 578 -32.53 -9.63 24.73
N TRP A 579 -33.14 -10.43 23.86
CA TRP A 579 -32.82 -10.45 22.44
C TRP A 579 -34.08 -10.21 21.64
N ARG A 580 -34.13 -9.09 20.91
CA ARG A 580 -35.29 -8.64 20.13
C ARG A 580 -36.56 -8.61 21.00
N GLY A 581 -36.45 -8.06 22.20
CA GLY A 581 -37.54 -8.00 23.19
C GLY A 581 -37.84 -9.30 23.94
N THR A 582 -37.22 -10.44 23.60
CA THR A 582 -37.36 -11.68 24.40
C THR A 582 -36.35 -11.66 25.54
N ARG A 583 -36.84 -11.44 26.77
CA ARG A 583 -36.01 -11.45 27.98
C ARG A 583 -35.61 -12.87 28.38
N PHE A 584 -34.34 -13.07 28.72
CA PHE A 584 -33.80 -14.37 29.14
C PHE A 584 -33.01 -14.31 30.46
N CYS A 585 -32.71 -13.11 30.97
CA CYS A 585 -32.14 -12.92 32.30
C CYS A 585 -32.69 -11.65 32.94
N GLN A 586 -32.95 -11.70 34.25
CA GLN A 586 -33.27 -10.53 35.06
C GLN A 586 -32.70 -10.70 36.47
N PHE A 587 -32.12 -9.63 37.03
CA PHE A 587 -31.95 -9.55 38.47
C PHE A 587 -32.38 -8.19 39.02
N ASN A 588 -32.91 -8.20 40.23
CA ASN A 588 -33.34 -7.01 40.95
C ASN A 588 -32.66 -6.98 42.32
N ILE A 589 -32.26 -5.80 42.76
CA ILE A 589 -31.64 -5.56 44.07
C ILE A 589 -32.52 -4.54 44.80
N SER A 590 -32.77 -4.75 46.09
CA SER A 590 -33.48 -3.80 46.94
C SER A 590 -32.71 -3.48 48.21
N GLY A 591 -32.88 -2.27 48.75
CA GLY A 591 -32.23 -1.85 49.99
C GLY A 591 -30.71 -1.69 49.88
N LEU A 592 -30.20 -1.20 48.76
CA LEU A 592 -28.78 -0.86 48.59
C LEU A 592 -28.36 0.20 49.62
N ALA A 593 -27.38 -0.11 50.47
CA ALA A 593 -26.87 0.82 51.48
C ALA A 593 -25.34 0.88 51.46
N THR A 594 -24.77 1.99 51.94
CA THR A 594 -23.31 2.10 52.13
C THR A 594 -22.85 1.05 53.14
N PRO A 595 -21.82 0.22 52.83
CA PRO A 595 -21.31 -0.76 53.77
C PRO A 595 -20.86 -0.10 55.08
N GLN A 596 -21.33 -0.60 56.23
CA GLN A 596 -20.79 -0.17 57.53
C GLN A 596 -19.43 -0.85 57.76
N PRO A 597 -18.43 -0.13 58.32
CA PRO A 597 -17.17 -0.75 58.70
C PRO A 597 -17.42 -1.83 59.76
N ALA A 598 -16.80 -3.01 59.59
CA ALA A 598 -16.96 -4.12 60.52
C ALA A 598 -16.60 -3.69 61.94
N SER A 599 -17.59 -3.64 62.83
CA SER A 599 -17.47 -3.18 64.21
C SER A 599 -17.48 -4.34 65.20
N SER A 600 -16.51 -5.26 65.13
CA SER A 600 -16.21 -6.23 66.20
C SER A 600 -14.86 -6.92 65.92
N PRO A 601 -13.95 -7.05 66.91
CA PRO A 601 -12.87 -8.02 66.82
C PRO A 601 -13.47 -9.44 66.81
N PRO A 602 -12.93 -10.38 66.01
CA PRO A 602 -13.43 -11.75 66.02
C PRO A 602 -13.16 -12.39 67.38
N GLU A 603 -14.16 -13.11 67.92
CA GLU A 603 -13.96 -14.05 69.02
C GLU A 603 -12.88 -15.08 68.66
N PRO A 604 -12.10 -15.61 69.61
CA PRO A 604 -11.07 -16.59 69.32
C PRO A 604 -11.71 -17.93 68.92
N ILE A 605 -11.80 -18.20 67.62
CA ILE A 605 -12.34 -19.46 67.09
C ILE A 605 -11.20 -20.43 66.75
N GLN A 606 -11.45 -21.69 67.12
CA GLN A 606 -10.79 -22.94 66.75
C GLN A 606 -10.16 -22.96 65.34
N GLN A 607 -9.08 -23.75 65.20
CA GLN A 607 -8.36 -24.05 63.96
C GLN A 607 -9.29 -24.27 62.76
N THR A 608 -9.61 -23.19 62.05
CA THR A 608 -10.23 -23.23 60.73
C THR A 608 -9.14 -23.49 59.70
N PRO A 609 -9.45 -24.16 58.57
CA PRO A 609 -8.51 -24.31 57.47
C PRO A 609 -8.01 -22.92 57.02
N PRO A 610 -6.74 -22.81 56.55
CA PRO A 610 -6.24 -21.55 56.03
C PRO A 610 -7.19 -21.01 54.94
N PRO A 611 -7.42 -19.68 54.90
CA PRO A 611 -8.27 -19.09 53.88
C PRO A 611 -7.71 -19.41 52.48
N PRO A 612 -8.59 -19.57 51.47
CA PRO A 612 -8.15 -19.82 50.11
C PRO A 612 -7.23 -18.68 49.61
N PRO A 613 -6.28 -18.97 48.70
CA PRO A 613 -5.43 -17.94 48.10
C PRO A 613 -6.26 -16.83 47.45
N SER A 614 -5.78 -15.59 47.54
CA SER A 614 -6.43 -14.44 46.89
C SER A 614 -6.43 -14.58 45.37
N GLU A 615 -7.53 -14.21 44.73
CA GLU A 615 -7.62 -14.10 43.28
C GLU A 615 -6.64 -13.05 42.75
N GLN A 616 -5.86 -13.42 41.73
CA GLN A 616 -4.81 -12.60 41.13
C GLN A 616 -5.30 -11.86 39.87
N GLY A 617 -6.43 -12.27 39.30
CA GLY A 617 -6.97 -11.71 38.07
C GLY A 617 -8.14 -12.51 37.51
N GLN A 618 -8.40 -12.30 36.22
CA GLN A 618 -9.49 -12.91 35.48
C GLN A 618 -8.97 -13.77 34.32
N PHE A 619 -9.65 -14.89 34.08
CA PHE A 619 -9.41 -15.81 32.97
C PHE A 619 -10.53 -15.77 31.95
N TRP A 620 -10.21 -16.06 30.69
CA TRP A 620 -11.18 -16.43 29.67
C TRP A 620 -10.55 -17.35 28.62
N HIS A 621 -11.39 -18.06 27.87
CA HIS A 621 -10.97 -19.02 26.85
C HIS A 621 -11.15 -18.44 25.46
N ARG A 622 -10.06 -18.36 24.69
CA ARG A 622 -10.11 -18.00 23.27
C ARG A 622 -10.19 -19.25 22.43
N TYR A 623 -11.30 -19.38 21.70
CA TYR A 623 -11.53 -20.46 20.75
C TYR A 623 -11.97 -19.90 19.39
N ILE A 624 -11.22 -20.20 18.33
CA ILE A 624 -11.56 -19.87 16.95
C ILE A 624 -11.65 -21.19 16.16
N PRO A 625 -12.83 -21.58 15.65
CA PRO A 625 -12.98 -22.82 14.90
C PRO A 625 -12.27 -22.74 13.54
N ALA A 626 -11.69 -23.85 13.11
CA ALA A 626 -11.10 -23.99 11.79
C ALA A 626 -12.20 -23.96 10.71
N VAL A 627 -11.97 -23.18 9.64
CA VAL A 627 -12.94 -23.05 8.53
C VAL A 627 -13.08 -24.39 7.80
N GLY A 628 -14.28 -24.96 7.82
CA GLY A 628 -14.61 -26.20 7.11
C GLY A 628 -14.21 -27.49 7.82
N GLU A 629 -13.65 -27.41 9.04
CA GLU A 629 -13.22 -28.58 9.81
C GLU A 629 -13.87 -28.62 11.21
N PRO A 630 -15.14 -29.09 11.33
CA PRO A 630 -15.83 -29.15 12.61
C PRO A 630 -15.04 -29.90 13.69
N GLY A 631 -14.93 -29.30 14.87
CA GLY A 631 -14.19 -29.87 16.00
C GLY A 631 -12.70 -29.59 16.03
N LYS A 632 -12.16 -28.88 15.03
CA LYS A 632 -10.79 -28.34 15.05
C LYS A 632 -10.80 -26.82 15.21
N SER A 633 -9.69 -26.28 15.71
CA SER A 633 -9.51 -24.87 16.00
C SER A 633 -8.27 -24.30 15.29
N ASP A 634 -8.40 -23.05 14.83
CA ASP A 634 -7.26 -22.20 14.40
C ASP A 634 -6.61 -21.51 15.60
N ALA A 635 -7.35 -21.35 16.71
CA ALA A 635 -6.84 -20.88 17.99
C ALA A 635 -7.62 -21.52 19.15
N ASP A 636 -6.92 -22.02 20.16
CA ASP A 636 -7.48 -22.63 21.37
C ASP A 636 -6.51 -22.44 22.53
N TYR A 637 -6.78 -21.46 23.41
CA TYR A 637 -5.88 -21.13 24.52
C TYR A 637 -6.54 -20.29 25.63
N ILE A 638 -5.96 -20.35 26.83
CA ILE A 638 -6.39 -19.52 27.98
C ILE A 638 -5.68 -18.17 27.97
N VAL A 639 -6.45 -17.12 28.23
CA VAL A 639 -5.98 -15.75 28.43
C VAL A 639 -6.21 -15.35 29.88
N PHE A 640 -5.23 -14.70 30.48
CA PHE A 640 -5.29 -14.17 31.84
C PHE A 640 -4.97 -12.68 31.85
N SER A 641 -5.80 -11.92 32.54
CA SER A 641 -5.56 -10.52 32.87
C SER A 641 -5.39 -10.37 34.37
N PRO A 642 -4.22 -9.92 34.86
CA PRO A 642 -4.02 -9.67 36.27
C PRO A 642 -4.91 -8.52 36.74
N HIS A 643 -5.28 -8.50 38.01
CA HIS A 643 -5.84 -7.30 38.62
C HIS A 643 -4.85 -6.13 38.49
N PRO A 644 -5.32 -4.88 38.32
CA PRO A 644 -4.45 -3.73 38.32
C PRO A 644 -3.58 -3.73 39.59
N ALA A 645 -2.26 -3.60 39.44
CA ALA A 645 -1.39 -3.42 40.60
C ALA A 645 -1.85 -2.17 41.35
N SER A 646 -1.97 -2.24 42.68
CA SER A 646 -2.18 -1.03 43.49
C SER A 646 -0.94 -0.15 43.34
N THR A 647 -0.90 0.73 42.34
CA THR A 647 0.21 1.64 42.15
C THR A 647 0.17 2.65 43.29
N ALA A 648 1.23 2.65 44.11
CA ALA A 648 1.51 3.78 44.97
C ALA A 648 1.76 5.00 44.06
N GLY A 649 0.72 5.82 43.83
CA GLY A 649 0.82 7.10 43.10
C GLY A 649 0.00 7.25 41.81
N GLY A 650 -0.91 6.34 41.45
CA GLY A 650 -1.90 6.59 40.38
C GLY A 650 -3.17 7.26 40.92
N ASP A 651 -3.79 8.16 40.14
CA ASP A 651 -5.03 8.88 40.51
C ASP A 651 -6.06 7.91 41.09
N ALA A 652 -6.45 8.12 42.35
CA ALA A 652 -7.34 7.23 43.06
C ALA A 652 -8.68 7.13 42.32
N VAL A 653 -9.04 5.92 41.88
CA VAL A 653 -10.40 5.60 41.39
C VAL A 653 -11.38 5.90 42.53
N SER A 654 -12.00 7.07 42.49
CA SER A 654 -13.07 7.41 43.43
C SER A 654 -14.23 6.47 43.17
N THR A 655 -14.49 5.55 44.10
CA THR A 655 -15.57 4.57 44.00
C THR A 655 -16.58 4.78 45.11
N THR A 656 -17.86 4.81 44.75
CA THR A 656 -18.97 4.70 45.70
C THR A 656 -19.50 3.27 45.63
N THR A 657 -19.46 2.55 46.75
CA THR A 657 -20.01 1.20 46.86
C THR A 657 -21.26 1.19 47.73
N ARG A 658 -22.31 0.53 47.25
CA ARG A 658 -23.51 0.19 48.01
C ARG A 658 -23.73 -1.32 47.90
N ALA A 659 -24.13 -1.96 48.99
CA ALA A 659 -24.35 -3.40 49.04
C ALA A 659 -25.74 -3.72 49.61
N SER A 660 -26.25 -4.89 49.27
CA SER A 660 -27.47 -5.47 49.85
C SER A 660 -27.38 -7.00 49.85
N LYS A 661 -28.11 -7.65 50.75
CA LYS A 661 -28.37 -9.09 50.71
C LYS A 661 -29.73 -9.42 50.07
N ASN A 662 -30.56 -8.41 49.83
CA ASN A 662 -31.88 -8.57 49.23
C ASN A 662 -31.78 -8.39 47.72
N ALA A 663 -31.67 -9.50 47.00
CA ALA A 663 -31.75 -9.51 45.55
C ALA A 663 -32.48 -10.76 45.04
N SER A 664 -32.91 -10.72 43.79
CA SER A 664 -33.46 -11.85 43.05
C SER A 664 -32.74 -11.99 41.72
N LEU A 665 -32.51 -13.22 41.27
CA LEU A 665 -31.91 -13.55 39.98
C LEU A 665 -32.75 -14.63 39.31
N ALA A 666 -33.15 -14.39 38.06
CA ALA A 666 -33.97 -15.29 37.28
C ALA A 666 -33.42 -15.41 35.85
N PHE A 667 -33.49 -16.64 35.31
CA PHE A 667 -33.11 -16.98 33.95
C PHE A 667 -34.29 -17.66 33.26
N ASP A 668 -34.48 -17.38 31.97
CA ASP A 668 -35.48 -18.02 31.11
C ASP A 668 -34.77 -18.59 29.87
N LYS A 669 -35.01 -19.86 29.56
CA LYS A 669 -34.38 -20.53 28.42
C LYS A 669 -34.93 -20.09 27.07
N GLY A 670 -36.14 -19.53 27.01
CA GLY A 670 -36.85 -19.27 25.77
C GLY A 670 -36.96 -20.51 24.86
N SER A 671 -36.95 -20.30 23.54
CA SER A 671 -36.88 -21.36 22.55
C SER A 671 -35.96 -20.98 21.39
N TRP A 672 -35.63 -21.93 20.51
CA TRP A 672 -34.91 -21.62 19.26
C TRP A 672 -35.64 -20.60 18.36
N GLN A 673 -36.96 -20.42 18.52
CA GLN A 673 -37.73 -19.41 17.79
C GLN A 673 -37.60 -18.02 18.40
N THR A 674 -37.54 -17.91 19.73
CA THR A 674 -37.46 -16.62 20.43
C THR A 674 -36.03 -16.17 20.70
N LEU A 675 -35.07 -17.11 20.78
CA LEU A 675 -33.65 -16.89 21.03
C LEU A 675 -32.75 -17.72 20.07
N PRO A 676 -32.91 -17.65 18.75
CA PRO A 676 -32.22 -18.52 17.78
C PRO A 676 -30.69 -18.55 17.92
N THR A 677 -30.06 -17.45 18.32
CA THR A 677 -28.60 -17.37 18.49
C THR A 677 -28.14 -17.54 19.94
N LEU A 678 -29.06 -17.56 20.91
CA LEU A 678 -28.75 -17.56 22.35
C LEU A 678 -29.39 -18.72 23.12
N HIS A 679 -30.28 -19.50 22.52
CA HIS A 679 -31.07 -20.51 23.22
C HIS A 679 -30.20 -21.54 23.95
N HIS A 680 -29.08 -21.95 23.35
CA HIS A 680 -28.14 -22.86 24.00
C HIS A 680 -27.53 -22.26 25.29
N ALA A 681 -27.09 -21.00 25.24
CA ALA A 681 -26.55 -20.29 26.40
C ALA A 681 -27.65 -20.00 27.45
N ALA A 682 -28.81 -19.54 27.02
CA ALA A 682 -29.95 -19.26 27.90
C ALA A 682 -30.47 -20.53 28.60
N THR A 683 -30.49 -21.66 27.89
CA THR A 683 -30.85 -22.96 28.48
C THR A 683 -29.87 -23.35 29.57
N SER A 684 -28.55 -23.28 29.30
CA SER A 684 -27.53 -23.54 30.33
C SER A 684 -27.69 -22.60 31.54
N LEU A 685 -27.86 -21.30 31.34
CA LEU A 685 -28.08 -20.37 32.45
C LEU A 685 -29.34 -20.71 33.27
N SER A 686 -30.43 -21.15 32.63
CA SER A 686 -31.68 -21.52 33.31
C SER A 686 -31.61 -22.82 34.11
N GLU A 687 -30.71 -23.73 33.72
CA GLU A 687 -30.50 -25.02 34.40
C GLU A 687 -29.55 -24.91 35.59
N MET A 688 -28.81 -23.80 35.71
CA MET A 688 -27.87 -23.54 36.79
C MET A 688 -28.59 -23.42 38.14
N PRO A 689 -28.33 -24.31 39.12
CA PRO A 689 -28.96 -24.22 40.43
C PRO A 689 -28.49 -22.97 41.19
N ILE A 690 -29.41 -22.14 41.69
CA ILE A 690 -29.09 -20.99 42.55
C ILE A 690 -29.54 -21.33 43.97
N TYR A 691 -28.60 -21.54 44.89
CA TYR A 691 -28.88 -21.93 46.27
C TYR A 691 -29.07 -20.75 47.22
N GLY A 692 -28.67 -19.55 46.80
CA GLY A 692 -28.85 -18.32 47.57
C GLY A 692 -27.92 -17.22 47.09
N ILE A 693 -28.36 -15.98 47.28
CA ILE A 693 -27.55 -14.78 47.00
C ILE A 693 -26.80 -14.42 48.29
N GLU A 694 -25.48 -14.31 48.19
CA GLU A 694 -24.63 -13.92 49.33
C GLU A 694 -24.56 -12.41 49.45
N GLU A 695 -24.46 -11.72 48.31
CA GLU A 695 -24.29 -10.28 48.24
C GLU A 695 -24.70 -9.76 46.86
N ALA A 696 -25.28 -8.56 46.83
CA ALA A 696 -25.46 -7.78 45.63
C ALA A 696 -24.84 -6.40 45.82
N ARG A 697 -24.12 -5.91 44.81
CA ARG A 697 -23.38 -4.64 44.88
C ARG A 697 -23.75 -3.71 43.74
N PHE A 698 -23.76 -2.42 44.05
CA PHE A 698 -23.68 -1.32 43.12
C PHE A 698 -22.37 -0.57 43.36
N VAL A 699 -21.52 -0.49 42.34
CA VAL A 699 -20.27 0.26 42.36
C VAL A 699 -20.30 1.30 41.25
N LYS A 700 -20.04 2.57 41.57
CA LYS A 700 -19.84 3.62 40.58
C LYS A 700 -18.47 4.23 40.77
N GLY A 701 -17.76 4.51 39.66
CA GLY A 701 -16.47 5.18 39.73
C GLY A 701 -16.07 5.87 38.44
N VAL A 702 -14.87 6.46 38.48
CA VAL A 702 -14.20 7.16 37.38
C VAL A 702 -12.99 6.34 36.91
N GLY A 703 -12.80 6.22 35.61
CA GLY A 703 -11.73 5.43 34.98
C GLY A 703 -12.17 4.00 34.66
N VAL A 704 -11.66 3.46 33.55
CA VAL A 704 -12.05 2.14 33.02
C VAL A 704 -10.80 1.34 32.69
N ASP A 705 -10.77 0.08 33.11
CA ASP A 705 -9.65 -0.82 32.82
C ASP A 705 -9.56 -1.10 31.31
N ASP A 706 -8.36 -0.96 30.77
CA ASP A 706 -8.07 -1.20 29.37
C ASP A 706 -7.66 -2.65 29.07
N PHE A 707 -7.50 -3.50 30.10
CA PHE A 707 -7.06 -4.89 29.97
C PHE A 707 -5.70 -5.04 29.26
N SER A 708 -4.85 -4.01 29.31
CA SER A 708 -3.51 -4.02 28.69
C SER A 708 -2.58 -5.12 29.23
N GLY A 709 -2.84 -5.63 30.43
CA GLY A 709 -2.10 -6.73 31.05
C GLY A 709 -2.53 -8.14 30.59
N ALA A 710 -3.55 -8.25 29.75
CA ALA A 710 -4.06 -9.53 29.26
C ALA A 710 -3.04 -10.25 28.38
N ARG A 711 -2.80 -11.53 28.66
CA ARG A 711 -1.81 -12.36 27.95
C ARG A 711 -2.24 -13.83 27.93
N ARG A 712 -1.75 -14.58 26.94
CA ARG A 712 -1.86 -16.04 26.95
C ARG A 712 -1.10 -16.61 28.13
N ILE A 713 -1.69 -17.58 28.82
CA ILE A 713 -1.05 -18.32 29.90
C ILE A 713 -1.25 -19.81 29.63
N GLU A 714 -0.22 -20.44 29.11
CA GLU A 714 -0.19 -21.87 28.85
C GLU A 714 1.07 -22.47 29.45
#